data_AF-A0A4Q7V6I3-F1
#
_entry.id   AF-A0A4Q7V6I3-F1
#
_cell.length_a   1.000
_cell.length_b   1.000
_cell.length_c   1.000
_cell.angle_alpha   90.00
_cell.angle_beta   90.00
_cell.angle_gamma   90.00
#
_symmetry.space_group_name_H-M   'P 1'
#
loop_
_entity.id
_entity.type
_entity.pdbx_description
1 polymer ?
#
loop_
_entity_poly.entity_id
_entity_poly.type
_entity_poly.pdbx_seq_one_letter_code
_entity_poly.pdbx_strand_id
1 'polypeptide(L)'
;MIQANLDSFLSPASIAVVGASSNPDKIGAVPVRYLVEHGYDGALYAINPNGGQIYGRPAFVSLLAVKQPIDLAIFAIPASSAEAALDDAIASGVKNIVMFSAGFAETGQSGSLAQDRFSSRARAAGIRLLGPNCLGFINIARSVYATFSPVLSVGLAKPGPIGIVSQSGAFGAYAYAMAQRRGVGLSKWITTGNESDIDIADCIAWMARDPDTKIIMAYLEGCRNGVKLRQALELARAAGKPVVLVKVGRTRLGAQAAASHTAALAGDDAVYDAMFRQCGVWRARSIEEFFDIGQGLAVAGTPVNGRLGLLTVSGGVGALMADDAADASIDVAPLPPAVQALIRNKVPLAVTDNPVDLTGQVTTEPEVIELAARAMLGEADYGSLLIFLAAYGSTPIMQQLQRKLAQDLRRDFPDRVIIFSALIGAEQLQMLEALGCLCFSDPARAIRVLAAMNFFAAHHERPLTPDQPKGETVRLHREVYNEAEAMDLLAGFGFSTVPLRQARSRDDATVCARHLGFPVVMKVLSSDIIHKSDAGGVVLNIRDGDEAGAAYDSIVAAVGCAEPTAQLDGVLIAPMVRGGIECILGVRQDPSLGAVVMLGSGGINVELMGDIALRLAPVNREQAQEMISELKIAPLLAGARGLSSADVNALTDAIVRISQFALAAGNSLVSLEINPIMVMPEGQGAIALDAVLLTRSPMSATSPDACSAVMTTLPLFEMARMRAATTPRRHSVQGFAGDAPDSSMRWVNQFTHTRRLRSPDDKEVVTPNNDTLFSNAWLDLSAGPLIIDVPAFGSRYWVLGFLDAWTNPWAYAGRRTTGGKAQRLFVHGPGWDGEIPAGMHVISAPSEDVWIIGRILVDADSTDLAKVHALQDRFAICRPDGAPALSTVDCLIHNRDTGTPDASEYLRVLDMMLRRNPPAAPVPGWPPATCDIHTALDEVYTNLREVANSSALGGGWTTAISIRTGFDDDIVTRARVARNWIGTLGIDEAMYIMAEVDARDEALTGQRRYVLRFAPGEGPKVDAFWSITLYRRSDCLLVANPINRYSIGDRTQGLRRDADGGLSIAIQADNPGLGKNWLPAPSGENFYLTLRLYQPQRPHLEGTFSYPAIERVD
;
A
#
# COMPACT_ATOMS: atom_id res chain seq x y z
N MET A 1 -19.30 15.33 4.70
CA MET A 1 -18.55 16.38 5.45
C MET A 1 -17.85 15.72 6.62
N ILE A 2 -16.54 15.95 6.79
CA ILE A 2 -15.78 15.42 7.92
C ILE A 2 -16.29 16.04 9.22
N GLN A 3 -16.89 15.19 10.07
CA GLN A 3 -17.56 15.55 11.32
C GLN A 3 -16.76 15.09 12.56
N ALA A 4 -15.44 14.91 12.46
CA ALA A 4 -14.62 14.56 13.62
C ALA A 4 -14.49 15.79 14.55
N ASN A 5 -15.34 15.88 15.57
CA ASN A 5 -15.10 16.77 16.71
C ASN A 5 -14.05 16.11 17.60
N LEU A 6 -12.83 16.67 17.63
CA LEU A 6 -11.73 16.23 18.50
C LEU A 6 -11.50 17.18 19.69
N ASP A 7 -12.45 18.08 20.01
CA ASP A 7 -12.28 19.08 21.07
C ASP A 7 -12.06 18.43 22.44
N SER A 8 -12.89 17.44 22.80
CA SER A 8 -12.72 16.68 24.04
C SER A 8 -11.48 15.79 24.05
N PHE A 9 -10.85 15.57 22.88
CA PHE A 9 -9.63 14.78 22.75
C PHE A 9 -8.39 15.66 22.95
N LEU A 10 -8.30 16.77 22.20
CA LEU A 10 -7.14 17.66 22.15
C LEU A 10 -7.18 18.78 23.21
N SER A 11 -8.34 19.02 23.82
CA SER A 11 -8.54 19.94 24.94
C SER A 11 -9.40 19.30 26.05
N PRO A 12 -8.98 18.15 26.63
CA PRO A 12 -9.76 17.42 27.62
C PRO A 12 -9.85 18.20 28.94
N ALA A 13 -11.00 18.13 29.63
CA ALA A 13 -11.15 18.69 30.97
C ALA A 13 -10.67 17.73 32.07
N SER A 14 -10.56 16.43 31.75
CA SER A 14 -9.99 15.42 32.63
C SER A 14 -9.15 14.38 31.88
N ILE A 15 -8.01 14.01 32.49
CA ILE A 15 -7.05 13.04 31.94
C ILE A 15 -6.77 11.95 32.97
N ALA A 16 -6.88 10.69 32.55
CA ALA A 16 -6.41 9.54 33.31
C ALA A 16 -5.14 8.95 32.66
N VAL A 17 -4.12 8.60 33.44
CA VAL A 17 -2.90 7.94 32.93
C VAL A 17 -2.84 6.50 33.42
N VAL A 18 -3.10 5.56 32.52
CA VAL A 18 -3.03 4.12 32.75
C VAL A 18 -1.59 3.63 32.61
N GLY A 19 -1.06 3.02 33.66
CA GLY A 19 0.36 2.70 33.76
C GLY A 19 1.20 3.80 34.41
N ALA A 20 0.54 4.77 35.09
CA ALA A 20 1.22 5.80 35.85
C ALA A 20 2.21 5.19 36.86
N SER A 21 3.35 5.84 37.07
CA SER A 21 4.42 5.32 37.93
C SER A 21 5.13 6.44 38.67
N SER A 22 5.55 6.18 39.92
CA SER A 22 6.47 7.03 40.67
C SER A 22 7.94 6.82 40.28
N ASN A 23 8.27 5.71 39.62
CA ASN A 23 9.60 5.49 39.05
C ASN A 23 9.74 6.35 37.77
N PRO A 24 10.69 7.31 37.72
CA PRO A 24 10.87 8.23 36.59
C PRO A 24 11.33 7.55 35.29
N ASP A 25 11.89 6.34 35.37
CA ASP A 25 12.39 5.60 34.20
C ASP A 25 11.26 4.91 33.41
N LYS A 26 10.03 4.86 33.95
CA LYS A 26 8.88 4.25 33.26
C LYS A 26 8.17 5.27 32.38
N ILE A 27 7.80 4.84 31.17
CA ILE A 27 7.03 5.64 30.19
C ILE A 27 5.80 6.31 30.83
N GLY A 28 5.03 5.59 31.63
CA GLY A 28 3.81 6.12 32.26
C GLY A 28 4.05 7.17 33.37
N ALA A 29 5.28 7.35 33.85
CA ALA A 29 5.61 8.44 34.78
C ALA A 29 5.69 9.79 34.06
N VAL A 30 6.13 9.78 32.80
CA VAL A 30 6.45 10.97 32.01
C VAL A 30 5.25 11.89 31.76
N PRO A 31 4.09 11.42 31.26
CA PRO A 31 2.94 12.30 31.03
C PRO A 31 2.38 12.90 32.33
N VAL A 32 2.37 12.14 33.43
CA VAL A 32 1.94 12.66 34.74
C VAL A 32 2.85 13.80 35.19
N ARG A 33 4.17 13.61 35.09
CA ARG A 33 5.17 14.63 35.41
C ARG A 33 4.96 15.90 34.59
N TYR A 34 4.86 15.80 33.26
CA TYR A 34 4.72 16.97 32.39
C TYR A 34 3.43 17.73 32.63
N LEU A 35 2.30 17.03 32.82
CA LEU A 35 1.02 17.67 33.13
C LEU A 35 1.06 18.43 34.48
N VAL A 36 1.80 17.92 35.47
CA VAL A 36 1.98 18.61 36.75
C VAL A 36 2.97 19.78 36.65
N GLU A 37 4.15 19.55 36.07
CA GLU A 37 5.23 20.55 35.97
C GLU A 37 4.86 21.75 35.09
N HIS A 38 4.03 21.54 34.08
CA HIS A 38 3.62 22.58 33.14
C HIS A 38 2.21 23.13 33.38
N GLY A 39 1.60 22.78 34.51
CA GLY A 39 0.38 23.41 35.00
C GLY A 39 -0.87 23.09 34.18
N TYR A 40 -1.14 21.80 33.95
CA TYR A 40 -2.45 21.39 33.43
C TYR A 40 -3.56 21.75 34.43
N ASP A 41 -4.52 22.55 33.99
CA ASP A 41 -5.59 23.08 34.84
C ASP A 41 -6.77 22.11 35.06
N GLY A 42 -6.85 21.03 34.28
CA GLY A 42 -7.93 20.04 34.38
C GLY A 42 -7.70 18.96 35.45
N ALA A 43 -8.65 18.04 35.57
CA ALA A 43 -8.55 16.95 36.53
C ALA A 43 -7.56 15.87 36.04
N LEU A 44 -6.59 15.50 36.88
CA LEU A 44 -5.56 14.51 36.55
C LEU A 44 -5.65 13.30 37.48
N TYR A 45 -5.87 12.12 36.90
CA TYR A 45 -6.00 10.85 37.62
C TYR A 45 -4.85 9.91 37.26
N ALA A 46 -4.01 9.56 38.24
CA ALA A 46 -2.97 8.54 38.03
C ALA A 46 -3.58 7.15 38.27
N ILE A 47 -3.41 6.21 37.33
CA ILE A 47 -3.92 4.84 37.47
C ILE A 47 -2.73 3.87 37.63
N ASN A 48 -2.63 3.25 38.79
CA ASN A 48 -1.59 2.29 39.15
C ASN A 48 -2.18 1.19 40.05
N PRO A 49 -1.99 -0.11 39.74
CA PRO A 49 -2.54 -1.21 40.54
C PRO A 49 -2.15 -1.20 42.03
N ASN A 50 -1.01 -0.60 42.37
CA ASN A 50 -0.52 -0.51 43.75
C ASN A 50 -1.09 0.71 44.52
N GLY A 51 -1.84 1.60 43.86
CA GLY A 51 -2.35 2.83 44.44
C GLY A 51 -1.25 3.79 44.92
N GLY A 52 -1.57 4.63 45.91
CA GLY A 52 -0.62 5.54 46.56
C GLY A 52 -0.67 6.98 46.02
N GLN A 53 0.50 7.63 45.92
CA GLN A 53 0.65 8.96 45.33
C GLN A 53 1.73 8.96 44.25
N ILE A 54 1.46 9.63 43.13
CA ILE A 54 2.35 9.76 41.98
C ILE A 54 2.43 11.25 41.63
N TYR A 55 3.61 11.86 41.71
CA TYR A 55 3.85 13.30 41.51
C TYR A 55 2.86 14.21 42.27
N GLY A 56 2.58 13.87 43.54
CA GLY A 56 1.67 14.64 44.40
C GLY A 56 0.17 14.46 44.09
N ARG A 57 -0.19 13.56 43.16
CA ARG A 57 -1.58 13.22 42.83
C ARG A 57 -1.96 11.85 43.41
N PRO A 58 -3.19 11.67 43.91
CA PRO A 58 -3.69 10.35 44.31
C PRO A 58 -3.68 9.37 43.13
N ALA A 59 -3.21 8.14 43.38
CA ALA A 59 -3.24 7.06 42.42
C ALA A 59 -4.39 6.09 42.71
N PHE A 60 -5.20 5.81 41.68
CA PHE A 60 -6.32 4.89 41.72
C PHE A 60 -5.90 3.53 41.15
N VAL A 61 -6.51 2.45 41.66
CA VAL A 61 -6.15 1.08 41.26
C VAL A 61 -6.66 0.68 39.88
N SER A 62 -7.70 1.36 39.37
CA SER A 62 -8.29 1.17 38.04
C SER A 62 -9.01 2.44 37.59
N LEU A 63 -9.39 2.51 36.31
CA LEU A 63 -10.21 3.62 35.79
C LEU A 63 -11.58 3.69 36.49
N LEU A 64 -12.18 2.53 36.75
CA LEU A 64 -13.48 2.42 37.45
C LEU A 64 -13.46 3.01 38.86
N ALA A 65 -12.32 2.96 39.55
CA ALA A 65 -12.18 3.47 40.90
C ALA A 65 -12.23 5.01 40.97
N VAL A 66 -12.04 5.72 39.85
CA VAL A 66 -12.05 7.19 39.78
C VAL A 66 -13.45 7.75 40.06
N LYS A 67 -14.51 7.09 39.58
CA LYS A 67 -15.93 7.49 39.77
C LYS A 67 -16.23 8.96 39.40
N GLN A 68 -15.46 9.53 38.48
CA GLN A 68 -15.62 10.87 37.92
C GLN A 68 -15.48 10.79 36.39
N PRO A 69 -16.02 11.76 35.64
CA PRO A 69 -15.89 11.77 34.18
C PRO A 69 -14.42 11.81 33.72
N ILE A 70 -14.07 10.98 32.73
CA ILE A 70 -12.73 10.91 32.12
C ILE A 70 -12.89 11.23 30.63
N ASP A 71 -12.44 12.42 30.21
CA ASP A 71 -12.48 12.79 28.79
C ASP A 71 -11.39 12.06 27.99
N LEU A 72 -10.19 11.92 28.55
CA LEU A 72 -9.06 11.28 27.89
C LEU A 72 -8.36 10.27 28.82
N ALA A 73 -8.12 9.05 28.33
CA ALA A 73 -7.22 8.09 28.96
C ALA A 73 -5.94 7.91 28.14
N ILE A 74 -4.78 8.01 28.79
CA ILE A 74 -3.47 7.75 28.21
C ILE A 74 -3.05 6.34 28.59
N PHE A 75 -2.86 5.47 27.60
CA PHE A 75 -2.42 4.10 27.81
C PHE A 75 -0.90 4.00 27.65
N ALA A 76 -0.21 3.91 28.78
CA ALA A 76 1.24 3.73 28.89
C ALA A 76 1.58 2.35 29.48
N ILE A 77 1.02 1.31 28.87
CA ILE A 77 1.09 -0.09 29.31
C ILE A 77 1.56 -1.01 28.16
N PRO A 78 2.04 -2.24 28.43
CA PRO A 78 2.34 -3.21 27.38
C PRO A 78 1.10 -3.60 26.57
N ALA A 79 1.26 -3.94 25.28
CA ALA A 79 0.16 -4.37 24.41
C ALA A 79 -0.67 -5.53 24.99
N SER A 80 -0.03 -6.46 25.70
CA SER A 80 -0.70 -7.59 26.36
C SER A 80 -1.73 -7.19 27.43
N SER A 81 -1.63 -5.97 27.96
CA SER A 81 -2.56 -5.45 28.97
C SER A 81 -3.60 -4.47 28.39
N ALA A 82 -3.53 -4.18 27.09
CA ALA A 82 -4.37 -3.15 26.47
C ALA A 82 -5.87 -3.52 26.49
N GLU A 83 -6.22 -4.76 26.17
CA GLU A 83 -7.63 -5.21 26.13
C GLU A 83 -8.32 -5.08 27.49
N ALA A 84 -7.65 -5.49 28.57
CA ALA A 84 -8.19 -5.35 29.92
C ALA A 84 -8.35 -3.87 30.33
N ALA A 85 -7.41 -3.01 29.94
CA ALA A 85 -7.54 -1.58 30.17
C ALA A 85 -8.67 -0.94 29.33
N LEU A 86 -8.95 -1.48 28.14
CA LEU A 86 -10.08 -1.06 27.32
C LEU A 86 -11.41 -1.46 27.97
N ASP A 87 -11.52 -2.65 28.57
CA ASP A 87 -12.71 -3.07 29.33
C ASP A 87 -13.02 -2.07 30.45
N ASP A 88 -12.01 -1.70 31.23
CA ASP A 88 -12.10 -0.70 32.29
C ASP A 88 -12.50 0.68 31.75
N ALA A 89 -11.95 1.09 30.60
CA ALA A 89 -12.25 2.37 29.97
C ALA A 89 -13.71 2.43 29.48
N ILE A 90 -14.20 1.36 28.85
CA ILE A 90 -15.60 1.23 28.42
C ILE A 90 -16.52 1.32 29.64
N ALA A 91 -16.23 0.55 30.69
CA ALA A 91 -17.06 0.53 31.89
C ALA A 91 -17.04 1.87 32.66
N SER A 92 -15.97 2.65 32.52
CA SER A 92 -15.83 3.99 33.12
C SER A 92 -16.41 5.12 32.25
N GLY A 93 -16.91 4.83 31.05
CA GLY A 93 -17.44 5.83 30.12
C GLY A 93 -16.37 6.79 29.59
N VAL A 94 -15.13 6.32 29.43
CA VAL A 94 -14.05 7.10 28.80
C VAL A 94 -14.44 7.45 27.37
N LYS A 95 -14.19 8.68 26.93
CA LYS A 95 -14.52 9.12 25.56
C LYS A 95 -13.39 8.92 24.56
N ASN A 96 -12.14 9.07 25.03
CA ASN A 96 -10.97 9.14 24.17
C ASN A 96 -9.80 8.36 24.76
N ILE A 97 -9.02 7.72 23.91
CA ILE A 97 -7.78 7.02 24.27
C ILE A 97 -6.63 7.53 23.41
N VAL A 98 -5.50 7.86 24.06
CA VAL A 98 -4.19 7.94 23.40
C VAL A 98 -3.42 6.69 23.78
N MET A 99 -2.96 5.94 22.78
CA MET A 99 -2.28 4.67 23.02
C MET A 99 -0.82 4.73 22.58
N PHE A 100 0.08 4.73 23.56
CA PHE A 100 1.52 4.75 23.32
C PHE A 100 2.09 3.39 22.92
N SER A 101 1.41 2.32 23.33
CA SER A 101 1.90 0.95 23.19
C SER A 101 2.19 0.58 21.73
N ALA A 102 3.41 0.10 21.48
CA ALA A 102 3.75 -0.70 20.31
C ALA A 102 3.41 -2.18 20.56
N GLY A 103 3.60 -3.04 19.56
CA GLY A 103 3.18 -4.44 19.50
C GLY A 103 1.94 -4.70 18.65
N PHE A 104 1.62 -3.82 17.70
CA PHE A 104 0.39 -3.84 16.88
C PHE A 104 0.73 -3.96 15.38
N ALA A 105 0.02 -3.28 14.48
CA ALA A 105 0.14 -3.49 13.03
C ALA A 105 1.57 -3.39 12.46
N GLU A 106 2.47 -2.68 13.14
CA GLU A 106 3.88 -2.58 12.78
C GLU A 106 4.69 -3.87 13.01
N THR A 107 4.18 -4.83 13.80
CA THR A 107 4.84 -6.12 14.03
C THR A 107 4.41 -7.20 13.03
N GLY A 108 3.66 -6.81 11.99
CA GLY A 108 3.11 -7.70 10.98
C GLY A 108 1.67 -8.12 11.28
N GLN A 109 1.24 -9.21 10.65
CA GLN A 109 -0.17 -9.60 10.57
C GLN A 109 -0.84 -9.79 11.93
N SER A 110 -0.25 -10.58 12.84
CA SER A 110 -0.76 -10.82 14.21
C SER A 110 -1.05 -9.52 14.97
N GLY A 111 -0.17 -8.54 14.83
CA GLY A 111 -0.32 -7.23 15.44
C GLY A 111 -1.38 -6.36 14.75
N SER A 112 -1.57 -6.50 13.43
CA SER A 112 -2.65 -5.81 12.71
C SER A 112 -4.02 -6.26 13.22
N LEU A 113 -4.18 -7.54 13.50
CA LEU A 113 -5.45 -8.10 13.98
C LEU A 113 -5.74 -7.70 15.42
N ALA A 114 -4.70 -7.71 16.27
CA ALA A 114 -4.80 -7.18 17.61
C ALA A 114 -5.25 -5.70 17.58
N GLN A 115 -4.74 -4.94 16.61
CA GLN A 115 -5.12 -3.54 16.39
C GLN A 115 -6.56 -3.40 15.91
N ASP A 116 -6.97 -4.20 14.93
CA ASP A 116 -8.32 -4.15 14.34
C ASP A 116 -9.37 -4.59 15.38
N ARG A 117 -9.08 -5.63 16.17
CA ARG A 117 -9.91 -6.03 17.31
C ARG A 117 -10.03 -4.94 18.36
N PHE A 118 -8.91 -4.34 18.78
CA PHE A 118 -8.92 -3.29 19.79
C PHE A 118 -9.69 -2.05 19.30
N SER A 119 -9.39 -1.58 18.09
CA SER A 119 -9.98 -0.37 17.51
C SER A 119 -11.47 -0.54 17.18
N SER A 120 -11.90 -1.72 16.71
CA SER A 120 -13.32 -2.01 16.47
C SER A 120 -14.13 -2.02 17.77
N ARG A 121 -13.61 -2.61 18.84
CA ARG A 121 -14.24 -2.59 20.18
C ARG A 121 -14.33 -1.18 20.75
N ALA A 122 -13.25 -0.40 20.66
CA ALA A 122 -13.24 1.00 21.08
C ALA A 122 -14.29 1.81 20.32
N ARG A 123 -14.33 1.68 18.98
CA ARG A 123 -15.31 2.36 18.13
C ARG A 123 -16.75 1.96 18.45
N ALA A 124 -17.02 0.68 18.69
CA ALA A 124 -18.35 0.19 19.07
C ALA A 124 -18.84 0.77 20.40
N ALA A 125 -17.91 1.06 21.32
CA ALA A 125 -18.20 1.75 22.58
C ALA A 125 -18.24 3.29 22.45
N GLY A 126 -18.08 3.84 21.25
CA GLY A 126 -18.03 5.29 21.01
C GLY A 126 -16.73 5.97 21.46
N ILE A 127 -15.67 5.19 21.70
CA ILE A 127 -14.35 5.67 22.12
C ILE A 127 -13.51 5.99 20.89
N ARG A 128 -12.94 7.19 20.83
CA ARG A 128 -11.96 7.58 19.79
C ARG A 128 -10.54 7.23 20.20
N LEU A 129 -9.70 6.83 19.25
CA LEU A 129 -8.35 6.33 19.50
C LEU A 129 -7.29 7.02 18.63
N LEU A 130 -6.28 7.61 19.28
CA LEU A 130 -5.02 8.04 18.63
C LEU A 130 -3.94 6.96 18.84
N GLY A 131 -3.30 6.54 17.76
CA GLY A 131 -2.36 5.43 17.73
C GLY A 131 -3.00 4.13 17.22
N PRO A 132 -2.56 2.94 17.70
CA PRO A 132 -1.48 2.71 18.68
C PRO A 132 -0.10 3.10 18.12
N ASN A 133 0.96 2.79 18.88
CA ASN A 133 2.34 3.04 18.48
C ASN A 133 2.60 4.52 18.10
N CYS A 134 2.19 5.44 18.98
CA CYS A 134 2.40 6.88 18.80
C CYS A 134 3.14 7.48 20.00
N LEU A 135 3.71 8.69 19.84
CA LEU A 135 4.25 9.46 20.96
C LEU A 135 3.18 10.31 21.66
N GLY A 136 1.93 10.27 21.18
CA GLY A 136 0.83 11.10 21.65
C GLY A 136 0.81 12.49 21.05
N PHE A 137 0.33 13.46 21.84
CA PHE A 137 0.16 14.84 21.40
C PHE A 137 0.43 15.87 22.50
N ILE A 138 0.60 17.12 22.08
CA ILE A 138 0.72 18.31 22.94
C ILE A 138 -0.22 19.39 22.40
N ASN A 139 -0.98 20.02 23.30
CA ASN A 139 -1.66 21.29 23.06
C ASN A 139 -1.02 22.36 23.94
N ILE A 140 -0.19 23.21 23.33
CA ILE A 140 0.67 24.15 24.06
C ILE A 140 -0.16 25.24 24.74
N ALA A 141 -1.19 25.74 24.06
CA ALA A 141 -2.04 26.82 24.59
C ALA A 141 -2.86 26.42 25.83
N ARG A 142 -3.01 25.11 26.09
CA ARG A 142 -3.83 24.55 27.18
C ARG A 142 -3.02 23.74 28.19
N SER A 143 -1.69 23.74 28.07
CA SER A 143 -0.80 22.91 28.90
C SER A 143 -1.19 21.43 28.94
N VAL A 144 -1.70 20.88 27.83
CA VAL A 144 -2.04 19.44 27.72
C VAL A 144 -0.84 18.72 27.11
N TYR A 145 -0.12 17.96 27.93
CA TYR A 145 1.07 17.20 27.53
C TYR A 145 0.78 15.69 27.60
N ALA A 146 -0.02 15.20 26.64
CA ALA A 146 -0.37 13.79 26.51
C ALA A 146 0.72 13.01 25.74
N THR A 147 1.96 13.04 26.24
CA THR A 147 3.13 12.47 25.57
C THR A 147 4.14 11.90 26.56
N PHE A 148 4.94 10.95 26.09
CA PHE A 148 6.13 10.47 26.80
C PHE A 148 7.45 10.88 26.11
N SER A 149 7.38 11.76 25.11
CA SER A 149 8.55 12.17 24.35
C SER A 149 9.60 12.84 25.26
N PRO A 150 10.89 12.46 25.17
CA PRO A 150 11.94 13.10 25.96
C PRO A 150 12.24 14.52 25.47
N VAL A 151 11.71 14.94 24.31
CA VAL A 151 12.00 16.24 23.70
C VAL A 151 11.64 17.44 24.59
N LEU A 152 10.68 17.30 25.48
CA LEU A 152 10.33 18.37 26.43
C LEU A 152 11.44 18.65 27.45
N SER A 153 12.35 17.68 27.65
CA SER A 153 13.51 17.83 28.55
C SER A 153 14.58 18.75 27.98
N VAL A 154 14.59 19.00 26.66
CA VAL A 154 15.50 19.98 26.04
C VAL A 154 14.93 21.40 26.01
N GLY A 155 13.69 21.57 26.47
CA GLY A 155 12.99 22.85 26.61
C GLY A 155 11.62 22.86 25.94
N LEU A 156 10.75 23.77 26.40
CA LEU A 156 9.41 23.95 25.85
C LEU A 156 9.43 24.83 24.60
N ALA A 157 8.75 24.36 23.55
CA ALA A 157 8.35 25.23 22.45
C ALA A 157 7.40 26.32 22.96
N LYS A 158 7.56 27.54 22.44
CA LYS A 158 6.68 28.66 22.78
C LYS A 158 5.29 28.44 22.17
N PRO A 159 4.21 28.97 22.76
CA PRO A 159 2.94 29.09 22.06
C PRO A 159 3.11 29.86 20.75
N GLY A 160 2.48 29.40 19.68
CA GLY A 160 2.51 30.08 18.39
C GLY A 160 1.57 29.47 17.35
N PRO A 161 1.62 29.95 16.10
CA PRO A 161 0.58 29.68 15.11
C PRO A 161 0.68 28.32 14.42
N ILE A 162 1.77 27.57 14.60
CA ILE A 162 2.04 26.36 13.80
C ILE A 162 1.48 25.12 14.47
N GLY A 163 0.61 24.39 13.78
CA GLY A 163 0.19 23.04 14.16
C GLY A 163 1.02 22.00 13.41
N ILE A 164 1.62 21.06 14.13
CA ILE A 164 2.38 19.95 13.55
C ILE A 164 1.61 18.64 13.72
N VAL A 165 1.46 17.88 12.63
CA VAL A 165 0.98 16.50 12.66
C VAL A 165 1.93 15.57 11.89
N SER A 166 2.26 14.42 12.47
CA SER A 166 3.22 13.48 11.89
C SER A 166 2.80 12.03 12.10
N GLN A 167 2.81 11.22 11.05
CA GLN A 167 2.69 9.77 11.18
C GLN A 167 3.90 9.16 11.90
N SER A 168 5.11 9.65 11.59
CA SER A 168 6.34 9.22 12.26
C SER A 168 6.52 9.89 13.62
N GLY A 169 6.61 9.08 14.68
CA GLY A 169 6.93 9.58 16.03
C GLY A 169 8.33 10.20 16.12
N ALA A 170 9.35 9.55 15.56
CA ALA A 170 10.73 10.03 15.60
C ALA A 170 10.90 11.35 14.84
N PHE A 171 10.32 11.45 13.63
CA PHE A 171 10.29 12.72 12.90
C PHE A 171 9.51 13.78 13.66
N GLY A 172 8.37 13.44 14.25
CA GLY A 172 7.59 14.36 15.09
C GLY A 172 8.42 14.93 16.25
N ALA A 173 9.16 14.09 16.98
CA ALA A 173 10.02 14.54 18.07
C ALA A 173 11.16 15.46 17.57
N TYR A 174 11.78 15.09 16.44
CA TYR A 174 12.77 15.94 15.79
C TYR A 174 12.17 17.29 15.36
N ALA A 175 10.94 17.28 14.81
CA ALA A 175 10.25 18.47 14.37
C ALA A 175 9.94 19.44 15.53
N TYR A 176 9.54 18.91 16.69
CA TYR A 176 9.38 19.69 17.90
C TYR A 176 10.70 20.35 18.34
N ALA A 177 11.79 19.58 18.37
CA ALA A 177 13.10 20.09 18.74
C ALA A 177 13.58 21.20 17.78
N MET A 178 13.30 21.04 16.48
CA MET A 178 13.63 22.04 15.46
C MET A 178 12.83 23.33 15.63
N ALA A 179 11.53 23.24 15.89
CA ALA A 179 10.70 24.40 16.17
C ALA A 179 11.22 25.16 17.41
N GLN A 180 11.53 24.44 18.48
CA GLN A 180 12.13 25.02 19.70
C GLN A 180 13.47 25.71 19.39
N ARG A 181 14.37 25.04 18.67
CA ARG A 181 15.72 25.56 18.37
C ARG A 181 15.68 26.81 17.50
N ARG A 182 14.71 26.88 16.58
CA ARG A 182 14.49 28.03 15.69
C ARG A 182 13.64 29.12 16.34
N GLY A 183 13.16 28.93 17.57
CA GLY A 183 12.30 29.89 18.26
C GLY A 183 10.89 30.00 17.67
N VAL A 184 10.48 29.05 16.83
CA VAL A 184 9.17 29.02 16.17
C VAL A 184 8.13 28.44 17.12
N GLY A 185 7.06 29.20 17.36
CA GLY A 185 6.01 28.79 18.29
C GLY A 185 5.02 27.79 17.69
N LEU A 186 4.58 26.83 18.50
CA LEU A 186 3.61 25.81 18.10
C LEU A 186 2.27 25.99 18.82
N SER A 187 1.19 25.66 18.13
CA SER A 187 -0.16 25.56 18.70
C SER A 187 -0.41 24.13 19.16
N LYS A 188 -0.17 23.17 18.27
CA LYS A 188 -0.38 21.73 18.45
C LYS A 188 0.82 20.94 17.94
N TRP A 189 1.08 19.81 18.58
CA TRP A 189 2.02 18.79 18.09
C TRP A 189 1.36 17.44 18.26
N ILE A 190 1.15 16.70 17.17
CA ILE A 190 0.39 15.45 17.17
C ILE A 190 1.19 14.38 16.43
N THR A 191 1.33 13.21 17.04
CA THR A 191 1.86 12.02 16.35
C THR A 191 0.77 10.96 16.25
N THR A 192 0.47 10.49 15.04
CA THR A 192 -0.69 9.63 14.79
C THR A 192 -0.37 8.14 14.84
N GLY A 193 0.90 7.76 14.63
CA GLY A 193 1.35 6.37 14.71
C GLY A 193 0.68 5.50 13.66
N ASN A 194 0.10 4.37 14.07
CA ASN A 194 -0.49 3.39 13.16
C ASN A 194 -1.85 3.80 12.55
N GLU A 195 -2.48 4.87 13.05
CA GLU A 195 -3.76 5.40 12.52
C GLU A 195 -4.91 4.37 12.47
N SER A 196 -5.15 3.68 13.58
CA SER A 196 -6.24 2.69 13.68
C SER A 196 -7.65 3.31 13.75
N ASP A 197 -7.76 4.57 14.15
CA ASP A 197 -9.02 5.35 14.15
C ASP A 197 -8.79 6.82 13.78
N ILE A 198 -8.18 7.62 14.66
CA ILE A 198 -7.82 9.01 14.36
C ILE A 198 -6.61 8.99 13.44
N ASP A 199 -6.75 9.59 12.26
CA ASP A 199 -5.70 9.72 11.27
C ASP A 199 -5.24 11.19 11.08
N ILE A 200 -4.21 11.37 10.27
CA ILE A 200 -3.67 12.68 9.91
C ILE A 200 -4.73 13.60 9.28
N ALA A 201 -5.70 13.05 8.54
CA ALA A 201 -6.76 13.84 7.91
C ALA A 201 -7.71 14.42 8.96
N ASP A 202 -8.08 13.66 10.00
CA ASP A 202 -8.85 14.18 11.14
C ASP A 202 -8.10 15.32 11.84
N CYS A 203 -6.79 15.16 12.06
CA CYS A 203 -5.96 16.16 12.71
C CYS A 203 -5.88 17.46 11.89
N ILE A 204 -5.67 17.35 10.57
CA ILE A 204 -5.68 18.50 9.66
C ILE A 204 -7.04 19.20 9.67
N ALA A 205 -8.13 18.43 9.55
CA ALA A 205 -9.48 18.99 9.55
C ALA A 205 -9.83 19.70 10.85
N TRP A 206 -9.34 19.21 11.98
CA TRP A 206 -9.49 19.86 13.28
C TRP A 206 -8.66 21.14 13.36
N MET A 207 -7.37 21.10 13.01
CA MET A 207 -6.50 22.27 12.98
C MET A 207 -6.98 23.34 11.99
N ALA A 208 -7.67 22.94 10.91
CA ALA A 208 -8.32 23.86 9.99
C ALA A 208 -9.38 24.74 10.68
N ARG A 209 -10.02 24.24 11.74
CA ARG A 209 -11.04 24.95 12.53
C ARG A 209 -10.48 25.62 13.79
N ASP A 210 -9.35 25.16 14.30
CA ASP A 210 -8.73 25.70 15.53
C ASP A 210 -8.30 27.16 15.36
N PRO A 211 -8.81 28.13 16.15
CA PRO A 211 -8.39 29.52 16.03
C PRO A 211 -6.90 29.74 16.34
N ASP A 212 -6.27 28.88 17.15
CA ASP A 212 -4.86 29.01 17.54
C ASP A 212 -3.90 28.55 16.43
N THR A 213 -4.34 27.65 15.54
CA THR A 213 -3.53 27.20 14.40
C THR A 213 -3.78 28.08 13.18
N LYS A 214 -2.73 28.71 12.64
CA LYS A 214 -2.77 29.46 11.37
C LYS A 214 -2.03 28.74 10.24
N ILE A 215 -1.07 27.88 10.57
CA ILE A 215 -0.23 27.15 9.60
C ILE A 215 -0.21 25.68 10.02
N ILE A 216 -0.39 24.78 9.07
CA ILE A 216 -0.38 23.33 9.30
C ILE A 216 0.86 22.74 8.64
N MET A 217 1.64 22.02 9.42
CA MET A 217 2.84 21.33 8.98
C MET A 217 2.63 19.82 9.16
N ALA A 218 2.64 19.07 8.04
CA ALA A 218 2.27 17.66 8.02
C ALA A 218 3.41 16.77 7.51
N TYR A 219 3.58 15.59 8.12
CA TYR A 219 4.45 14.53 7.62
C TYR A 219 3.64 13.27 7.33
N LEU A 220 3.65 12.85 6.06
CA LEU A 220 2.83 11.78 5.50
C LEU A 220 3.70 10.69 4.88
N GLU A 221 3.48 9.46 5.29
CA GLU A 221 4.06 8.24 4.71
C GLU A 221 3.08 7.62 3.69
N GLY A 222 1.80 7.53 4.06
CA GLY A 222 0.71 7.03 3.23
C GLY A 222 -0.65 7.41 3.81
N CYS A 223 -1.74 7.08 3.12
CA CYS A 223 -3.09 7.38 3.56
C CYS A 223 -4.03 6.22 3.20
N ARG A 224 -4.90 5.84 4.15
CA ARG A 224 -5.92 4.79 3.96
C ARG A 224 -7.19 5.31 3.29
N ASN A 225 -7.50 6.59 3.48
CA ASN A 225 -8.71 7.23 2.96
C ASN A 225 -8.37 8.60 2.33
N GLY A 226 -7.99 8.57 1.05
CA GLY A 226 -7.61 9.75 0.29
C GLY A 226 -8.75 10.74 0.10
N VAL A 227 -10.01 10.29 0.03
CA VAL A 227 -11.17 11.18 -0.05
C VAL A 227 -11.28 12.03 1.22
N LYS A 228 -11.07 11.42 2.38
CA LYS A 228 -11.04 12.12 3.68
C LYS A 228 -9.84 13.07 3.76
N LEU A 229 -8.65 12.66 3.31
CA LEU A 229 -7.48 13.53 3.27
C LEU A 229 -7.72 14.75 2.36
N ARG A 230 -8.23 14.55 1.14
CA ARG A 230 -8.59 15.62 0.20
C ARG A 230 -9.55 16.63 0.84
N GLN A 231 -10.61 16.14 1.46
CA GLN A 231 -11.59 17.00 2.16
C GLN A 231 -10.98 17.78 3.33
N ALA A 232 -10.04 17.19 4.07
CA ALA A 232 -9.35 17.88 5.16
C ALA A 232 -8.43 18.99 4.64
N LEU A 233 -7.72 18.75 3.54
CA LEU A 233 -6.86 19.74 2.88
C LEU A 233 -7.69 20.88 2.26
N GLU A 234 -8.79 20.57 1.58
CA GLU A 234 -9.75 21.56 1.07
C GLU A 234 -10.32 22.41 2.21
N LEU A 235 -10.65 21.80 3.36
CA LEU A 235 -11.12 22.53 4.53
C LEU A 235 -10.05 23.49 5.10
N ALA A 236 -8.78 23.06 5.15
CA ALA A 236 -7.67 23.92 5.56
C ALA A 236 -7.50 25.11 4.61
N ARG A 237 -7.56 24.86 3.30
CA ARG A 237 -7.49 25.92 2.29
C ARG A 237 -8.66 26.89 2.39
N ALA A 238 -9.88 26.38 2.57
CA ALA A 238 -11.08 27.20 2.78
C ALA A 238 -10.98 28.10 4.00
N ALA A 239 -10.31 27.62 5.06
CA ALA A 239 -10.04 28.40 6.26
C ALA A 239 -8.87 29.39 6.10
N GLY A 240 -8.25 29.47 4.91
CA GLY A 240 -7.09 30.32 4.65
C GLY A 240 -5.82 29.89 5.39
N LYS A 241 -5.70 28.61 5.73
CA LYS A 241 -4.57 28.07 6.51
C LYS A 241 -3.63 27.29 5.59
N PRO A 242 -2.40 27.79 5.34
CA PRO A 242 -1.42 27.08 4.54
C PRO A 242 -1.10 25.70 5.11
N VAL A 243 -1.02 24.70 4.23
CA VAL A 243 -0.55 23.36 4.57
C VAL A 243 0.79 23.11 3.87
N VAL A 244 1.84 22.94 4.66
CA VAL A 244 3.17 22.50 4.19
C VAL A 244 3.31 21.03 4.54
N LEU A 245 3.62 20.18 3.57
CA LEU A 245 3.61 18.73 3.74
C LEU A 245 4.90 18.09 3.23
N VAL A 246 5.46 17.18 4.03
CA VAL A 246 6.51 16.23 3.59
C VAL A 246 5.85 14.88 3.31
N LYS A 247 5.88 14.44 2.04
CA LYS A 247 5.46 13.10 1.63
C LYS A 247 6.66 12.25 1.26
N VAL A 248 6.93 11.22 2.05
CA VAL A 248 7.97 10.21 1.77
C VAL A 248 7.42 9.08 0.90
N GLY A 249 8.26 8.14 0.48
CA GLY A 249 7.83 7.06 -0.41
C GLY A 249 7.72 7.42 -1.89
N ARG A 250 8.53 8.39 -2.35
CA ARG A 250 8.50 8.93 -3.72
C ARG A 250 8.89 7.96 -4.82
N THR A 251 9.83 7.09 -4.49
CA THR A 251 10.38 6.09 -5.41
C THR A 251 9.93 4.72 -4.94
N ARG A 252 9.96 3.71 -5.81
CA ARG A 252 9.67 2.33 -5.42
C ARG A 252 10.46 1.90 -4.18
N LEU A 253 11.75 2.23 -4.12
CA LEU A 253 12.62 1.96 -2.97
C LEU A 253 12.13 2.68 -1.70
N GLY A 254 11.83 3.97 -1.79
CA GLY A 254 11.34 4.74 -0.64
C GLY A 254 9.95 4.27 -0.19
N ALA A 255 9.08 3.89 -1.12
CA ALA A 255 7.73 3.40 -0.86
C ALA A 255 7.78 2.06 -0.12
N GLN A 256 8.66 1.15 -0.56
CA GLN A 256 8.92 -0.11 0.13
C GLN A 256 9.42 0.12 1.55
N ALA A 257 10.40 1.02 1.74
CA ALA A 257 10.91 1.35 3.07
C ALA A 257 9.82 1.93 3.99
N ALA A 258 8.99 2.85 3.49
CA ALA A 258 7.88 3.42 4.26
C ALA A 258 6.81 2.37 4.61
N ALA A 259 6.44 1.50 3.66
CA ALA A 259 5.44 0.44 3.87
C ALA A 259 5.89 -0.63 4.89
N SER A 260 7.20 -0.85 5.05
CA SER A 260 7.74 -1.71 6.12
C SER A 260 7.68 -1.05 7.50
N HIS A 261 7.54 0.28 7.58
CA HIS A 261 7.51 1.04 8.82
C HIS A 261 6.09 1.37 9.30
N THR A 262 5.14 1.56 8.40
CA THR A 262 3.72 1.81 8.72
C THR A 262 2.83 0.91 7.87
N ALA A 263 1.83 0.28 8.49
CA ALA A 263 0.87 -0.63 7.84
C ALA A 263 -0.13 0.11 6.92
N ALA A 264 0.32 1.12 6.17
CA ALA A 264 -0.44 1.89 5.20
C ALA A 264 0.14 1.66 3.80
N LEU A 265 -0.72 1.40 2.80
CA LEU A 265 -0.27 1.29 1.41
C LEU A 265 0.34 2.61 0.93
N ALA A 266 1.54 2.52 0.35
CA ALA A 266 2.13 3.63 -0.39
C ALA A 266 1.41 3.76 -1.75
N GLY A 267 0.49 4.72 -1.86
CA GLY A 267 -0.15 5.08 -3.14
C GLY A 267 0.83 5.75 -4.12
N ASP A 268 0.43 5.84 -5.39
CA ASP A 268 1.24 6.42 -6.46
C ASP A 268 1.62 7.89 -6.16
N ASP A 269 2.93 8.18 -6.15
CA ASP A 269 3.46 9.49 -5.78
C ASP A 269 2.96 10.60 -6.70
N ALA A 270 2.75 10.31 -7.99
CA ALA A 270 2.27 11.28 -8.96
C ALA A 270 0.82 11.70 -8.65
N VAL A 271 0.02 10.78 -8.12
CA VAL A 271 -1.38 11.05 -7.72
C VAL A 271 -1.42 11.89 -6.43
N TYR A 272 -0.55 11.61 -5.46
CA TYR A 272 -0.40 12.47 -4.27
C TYR A 272 0.01 13.89 -4.66
N ASP A 273 0.99 14.03 -5.57
CA ASP A 273 1.48 15.34 -6.03
C ASP A 273 0.35 16.14 -6.72
N ALA A 274 -0.45 15.48 -7.56
CA ALA A 274 -1.64 16.07 -8.18
C ALA A 274 -2.68 16.52 -7.13
N MET A 275 -2.98 15.68 -6.13
CA MET A 275 -3.90 16.02 -5.05
C MET A 275 -3.43 17.24 -4.25
N PHE A 276 -2.14 17.30 -3.91
CA PHE A 276 -1.57 18.41 -3.15
C PHE A 276 -1.66 19.71 -3.92
N ARG A 277 -1.33 19.71 -5.22
CA ARG A 277 -1.50 20.89 -6.08
C ARG A 277 -2.96 21.34 -6.13
N GLN A 278 -3.90 20.42 -6.39
CA GLN A 278 -5.34 20.74 -6.43
C GLN A 278 -5.87 21.31 -5.11
N CYS A 279 -5.36 20.81 -3.97
CA CYS A 279 -5.79 21.25 -2.65
C CYS A 279 -5.02 22.48 -2.13
N GLY A 280 -4.09 23.05 -2.90
CA GLY A 280 -3.27 24.19 -2.47
C GLY A 280 -2.30 23.85 -1.32
N VAL A 281 -1.71 22.65 -1.36
CA VAL A 281 -0.71 22.17 -0.39
C VAL A 281 0.68 22.30 -0.99
N TRP A 282 1.61 22.91 -0.26
CA TRP A 282 3.01 22.93 -0.66
C TRP A 282 3.71 21.65 -0.22
N ARG A 283 4.26 20.92 -1.18
CA ARG A 283 5.03 19.71 -0.90
C ARG A 283 6.51 20.03 -0.70
N ALA A 284 6.96 20.08 0.55
CA ALA A 284 8.37 20.25 0.89
C ALA A 284 9.19 19.00 0.50
N ARG A 285 10.36 19.22 -0.10
CA ARG A 285 11.29 18.18 -0.59
C ARG A 285 12.43 17.91 0.39
N SER A 286 12.64 18.77 1.37
CA SER A 286 13.61 18.56 2.44
C SER A 286 13.09 19.03 3.80
N ILE A 287 13.74 18.55 4.87
CA ILE A 287 13.47 18.98 6.24
C ILE A 287 13.76 20.48 6.40
N GLU A 288 14.83 20.96 5.79
CA GLU A 288 15.20 22.38 5.86
C GLU A 288 14.13 23.26 5.22
N GLU A 289 13.69 22.91 4.00
CA GLU A 289 12.60 23.59 3.30
C GLU A 289 11.30 23.57 4.11
N PHE A 290 10.94 22.42 4.69
CA PHE A 290 9.75 22.26 5.51
C PHE A 290 9.68 23.29 6.66
N PHE A 291 10.79 23.48 7.38
CA PHE A 291 10.86 24.45 8.47
C PHE A 291 11.05 25.89 8.00
N ASP A 292 11.82 26.12 6.93
CA ASP A 292 12.03 27.45 6.37
C ASP A 292 10.71 28.07 5.89
N ILE A 293 9.84 27.28 5.24
CA ILE A 293 8.52 27.75 4.79
C ILE A 293 7.59 27.99 5.99
N GLY A 294 7.53 27.05 6.94
CA GLY A 294 6.71 27.21 8.14
C GLY A 294 7.08 28.46 8.95
N GLN A 295 8.38 28.72 9.10
CA GLN A 295 8.91 29.93 9.73
C GLN A 295 8.61 31.19 8.92
N GLY A 296 8.81 31.14 7.59
CA GLY A 296 8.49 32.24 6.68
C GLY A 296 7.04 32.73 6.82
N LEU A 297 6.11 31.77 6.79
CA LEU A 297 4.68 32.04 6.96
C LEU A 297 4.35 32.57 8.37
N ALA A 298 4.99 32.03 9.42
CA ALA A 298 4.73 32.45 10.79
C ALA A 298 5.24 33.86 11.10
N VAL A 299 6.32 34.28 10.47
CA VAL A 299 6.96 35.59 10.68
C VAL A 299 6.37 36.66 9.77
N ALA A 300 6.17 36.36 8.48
CA ALA A 300 5.84 37.37 7.46
C ALA A 300 4.48 37.17 6.77
N GLY A 301 3.78 36.05 6.99
CA GLY A 301 2.51 35.75 6.33
C GLY A 301 2.68 35.43 4.84
N THR A 302 1.72 35.83 4.01
CA THR A 302 1.79 35.72 2.55
C THR A 302 1.88 37.10 1.92
N PRO A 303 2.62 37.27 0.80
CA PRO A 303 2.75 38.57 0.17
C PRO A 303 1.45 39.03 -0.49
N VAL A 304 1.27 40.36 -0.56
CA VAL A 304 0.09 40.99 -1.18
C VAL A 304 0.04 40.86 -2.70
N ASN A 305 1.19 40.59 -3.35
CA ASN A 305 1.29 40.27 -4.77
C ASN A 305 2.56 39.45 -5.05
N GLY A 306 2.64 38.80 -6.21
CA GLY A 306 3.72 37.89 -6.57
C GLY A 306 5.04 38.53 -7.04
N ARG A 307 5.14 39.87 -7.07
CA ARG A 307 6.31 40.58 -7.61
C ARG A 307 7.44 40.66 -6.59
N LEU A 308 8.64 40.29 -7.00
CA LEU A 308 9.85 40.32 -6.20
C LEU A 308 10.82 41.42 -6.66
N GLY A 309 11.13 42.34 -5.75
CA GLY A 309 12.28 43.23 -5.87
C GLY A 309 13.56 42.55 -5.39
N LEU A 310 14.61 42.57 -6.19
CA LEU A 310 15.95 42.11 -5.82
C LEU A 310 16.86 43.31 -5.61
N LEU A 311 17.38 43.48 -4.39
CA LEU A 311 18.31 44.54 -4.01
C LEU A 311 19.63 43.92 -3.54
N THR A 312 20.75 44.34 -4.10
CA THR A 312 22.05 43.71 -3.83
C THR A 312 23.19 44.73 -3.74
N VAL A 313 24.26 44.32 -3.06
CA VAL A 313 25.57 45.00 -3.01
C VAL A 313 26.61 44.29 -3.90
N SER A 314 26.19 43.25 -4.63
CA SER A 314 27.01 42.42 -5.50
C SER A 314 26.22 42.00 -6.73
N GLY A 315 26.62 42.48 -7.90
CA GLY A 315 25.99 42.09 -9.18
C GLY A 315 26.06 40.60 -9.47
N GLY A 316 27.12 39.89 -9.05
CA GLY A 316 27.22 38.44 -9.22
C GLY A 316 26.16 37.67 -8.43
N VAL A 317 25.92 38.06 -7.17
CA VAL A 317 24.83 37.48 -6.36
C VAL A 317 23.46 37.96 -6.86
N GLY A 318 23.38 39.19 -7.38
CA GLY A 318 22.18 39.69 -8.07
C GLY A 318 21.75 38.79 -9.21
N ALA A 319 22.68 38.43 -10.11
CA ALA A 319 22.41 37.50 -11.20
C ALA A 319 21.95 36.12 -10.70
N LEU A 320 22.63 35.58 -9.68
CA LEU A 320 22.23 34.31 -9.05
C LEU A 320 20.79 34.37 -8.52
N MET A 321 20.42 35.46 -7.83
CA MET A 321 19.04 35.65 -7.33
C MET A 321 18.02 35.74 -8.47
N ALA A 322 18.38 36.35 -9.60
CA ALA A 322 17.49 36.43 -10.76
C ALA A 322 17.30 35.04 -11.41
N ASP A 323 18.38 34.27 -11.56
CA ASP A 323 18.34 32.88 -12.07
C ASP A 323 17.46 32.00 -11.17
N ASP A 324 17.70 32.01 -9.85
CA ASP A 324 16.92 31.25 -8.87
C ASP A 324 15.43 31.65 -8.88
N ALA A 325 15.14 32.95 -9.03
CA ALA A 325 13.77 33.45 -9.10
C ALA A 325 13.07 33.02 -10.40
N ALA A 326 13.78 33.00 -11.52
CA ALA A 326 13.28 32.51 -12.80
C ALA A 326 12.99 30.99 -12.75
N ASP A 327 13.90 30.20 -12.20
CA ASP A 327 13.72 28.76 -11.98
C ASP A 327 12.52 28.46 -11.07
N ALA A 328 12.28 29.33 -10.07
CA ALA A 328 11.12 29.27 -9.19
C ALA A 328 9.85 29.90 -9.78
N SER A 329 9.89 30.42 -11.02
CA SER A 329 8.78 31.11 -11.70
C SER A 329 8.21 32.30 -10.92
N ILE A 330 9.06 33.04 -10.20
CA ILE A 330 8.68 34.28 -9.50
C ILE A 330 8.77 35.47 -10.46
N ASP A 331 7.79 36.37 -10.41
CA ASP A 331 7.77 37.59 -11.21
C ASP A 331 8.83 38.59 -10.71
N VAL A 332 9.92 38.71 -11.47
CA VAL A 332 11.00 39.71 -11.29
C VAL A 332 10.87 40.86 -12.29
N ALA A 333 9.66 41.37 -12.48
CA ALA A 333 9.37 42.49 -13.38
C ALA A 333 10.41 43.63 -13.27
N PRO A 334 10.78 44.27 -14.40
CA PRO A 334 11.77 45.35 -14.42
C PRO A 334 11.26 46.59 -13.68
N LEU A 335 12.17 47.38 -13.11
CA LEU A 335 11.81 48.62 -12.42
C LEU A 335 11.25 49.65 -13.43
N PRO A 336 10.18 50.40 -13.10
CA PRO A 336 9.70 51.47 -13.95
C PRO A 336 10.77 52.55 -14.20
N PRO A 337 10.91 53.11 -15.41
CA PRO A 337 11.98 54.06 -15.74
C PRO A 337 12.07 55.28 -14.80
N ALA A 338 10.94 55.76 -14.28
CA ALA A 338 10.89 56.85 -13.31
C ALA A 338 11.59 56.49 -11.98
N VAL A 339 11.36 55.27 -11.48
CA VAL A 339 11.97 54.73 -10.26
C VAL A 339 13.47 54.49 -10.48
N GLN A 340 13.85 53.97 -11.66
CA GLN A 340 15.27 53.82 -12.02
C GLN A 340 16.00 55.16 -11.98
N ALA A 341 15.39 56.23 -12.51
CA ALA A 341 15.95 57.58 -12.50
C ALA A 341 16.10 58.13 -11.07
N LEU A 342 15.12 57.89 -10.19
CA LEU A 342 15.17 58.30 -8.79
C LEU A 342 16.37 57.68 -8.06
N ILE A 343 16.61 56.38 -8.24
CA ILE A 343 17.75 55.68 -7.64
C ILE A 343 19.07 56.16 -8.26
N ARG A 344 19.16 56.26 -9.59
CA ARG A 344 20.39 56.65 -10.31
C ARG A 344 20.85 58.06 -9.97
N ASN A 345 19.94 58.99 -9.70
CA ASN A 345 20.27 60.35 -9.29
C ASN A 345 21.00 60.40 -7.93
N LYS A 346 20.78 59.42 -7.07
CA LYS A 346 21.41 59.33 -5.75
C LYS A 346 22.61 58.37 -5.73
N VAL A 347 22.57 57.33 -6.56
CA VAL A 347 23.67 56.36 -6.71
C VAL A 347 24.02 56.25 -8.20
N PRO A 348 24.86 57.14 -8.75
CA PRO A 348 25.13 57.20 -10.19
C PRO A 348 25.74 55.93 -10.78
N LEU A 349 26.45 55.15 -9.96
CA LEU A 349 27.10 53.90 -10.36
C LEU A 349 26.19 52.66 -10.19
N ALA A 350 24.97 52.82 -9.70
CA ALA A 350 24.06 51.70 -9.48
C ALA A 350 23.53 51.11 -10.80
N VAL A 351 23.43 49.79 -10.85
CA VAL A 351 22.53 49.12 -11.81
C VAL A 351 21.12 49.28 -11.25
N THR A 352 20.22 49.84 -12.04
CA THR A 352 18.88 50.28 -11.59
C THR A 352 17.75 49.47 -12.20
N ASP A 353 18.05 48.41 -12.94
CA ASP A 353 17.07 47.40 -13.33
C ASP A 353 16.79 46.45 -12.15
N ASN A 354 15.91 45.46 -12.29
CA ASN A 354 15.73 44.39 -11.30
C ASN A 354 16.61 43.20 -11.70
N PRO A 355 17.70 42.84 -10.98
CA PRO A 355 18.13 43.32 -9.66
C PRO A 355 18.80 44.69 -9.60
N VAL A 356 18.49 45.46 -8.55
CA VAL A 356 19.14 46.75 -8.25
C VAL A 356 20.46 46.49 -7.53
N ASP A 357 21.59 46.85 -8.15
CA ASP A 357 22.93 46.74 -7.56
C ASP A 357 23.45 48.11 -7.12
N LEU A 358 23.54 48.31 -5.80
CA LEU A 358 24.04 49.56 -5.21
C LEU A 358 25.56 49.62 -5.10
N THR A 359 26.28 48.55 -5.48
CA THR A 359 27.73 48.39 -5.38
C THR A 359 28.27 48.56 -3.95
N GLY A 360 29.59 48.69 -3.78
CA GLY A 360 30.22 48.89 -2.47
C GLY A 360 29.92 50.25 -1.81
N GLN A 361 29.26 51.20 -2.51
CA GLN A 361 28.97 52.55 -2.01
C GLN A 361 28.09 52.55 -0.74
N VAL A 362 27.34 51.46 -0.49
CA VAL A 362 26.61 51.23 0.76
C VAL A 362 27.48 51.23 2.02
N THR A 363 28.79 51.02 1.88
CA THR A 363 29.74 51.00 3.01
C THR A 363 29.99 52.41 3.55
N THR A 364 29.91 53.42 2.68
CA THR A 364 30.14 54.83 3.01
C THR A 364 28.84 55.60 3.20
N GLU A 365 27.75 55.20 2.54
CA GLU A 365 26.44 55.87 2.58
C GLU A 365 25.30 54.84 2.82
N PRO A 366 25.13 54.30 4.04
CA PRO A 366 24.10 53.29 4.36
C PRO A 366 22.66 53.67 3.98
N GLU A 367 22.33 54.96 4.00
CA GLU A 367 21.02 55.52 3.69
C GLU A 367 20.54 55.22 2.26
N VAL A 368 21.45 54.88 1.34
CA VAL A 368 21.09 54.55 -0.05
C VAL A 368 20.33 53.23 -0.15
N ILE A 369 20.53 52.30 0.79
CA ILE A 369 19.76 51.04 0.87
C ILE A 369 18.30 51.36 1.20
N GLU A 370 18.06 52.24 2.18
CA GLU A 370 16.71 52.62 2.60
C GLU A 370 15.97 53.33 1.46
N LEU A 371 16.64 54.24 0.75
CA LEU A 371 16.08 54.93 -0.40
C LEU A 371 15.62 53.95 -1.50
N ALA A 372 16.50 53.03 -1.92
CA ALA A 372 16.20 52.05 -2.96
C ALA A 372 15.07 51.10 -2.54
N ALA A 373 15.12 50.60 -1.30
CA ALA A 373 14.10 49.72 -0.76
C ALA A 373 12.71 50.38 -0.75
N ARG A 374 12.62 51.65 -0.33
CA ARG A 374 11.36 52.42 -0.35
C ARG A 374 10.83 52.65 -1.75
N ALA A 375 11.71 52.98 -2.70
CA ALA A 375 11.34 53.19 -4.09
C ALA A 375 10.79 51.90 -4.72
N MET A 376 11.42 50.76 -4.45
CA MET A 376 10.95 49.45 -4.91
C MET A 376 9.61 49.05 -4.29
N LEU A 377 9.49 49.11 -2.96
CA LEU A 377 8.26 48.68 -2.26
C LEU A 377 7.07 49.61 -2.51
N GLY A 378 7.31 50.93 -2.57
CA GLY A 378 6.27 51.95 -2.69
C GLY A 378 5.94 52.34 -4.13
N GLU A 379 6.93 52.80 -4.90
CA GLU A 379 6.69 53.36 -6.24
C GLU A 379 6.57 52.28 -7.32
N ALA A 380 7.29 51.16 -7.19
CA ALA A 380 7.22 50.04 -8.12
C ALA A 380 6.23 48.93 -7.70
N ASP A 381 5.63 49.04 -6.51
CA ASP A 381 4.62 48.12 -5.96
C ASP A 381 5.07 46.66 -5.86
N TYR A 382 6.35 46.41 -5.55
CA TYR A 382 6.80 45.05 -5.25
C TYR A 382 6.16 44.53 -3.95
N GLY A 383 5.54 43.35 -4.01
CA GLY A 383 4.94 42.67 -2.85
C GLY A 383 5.99 42.17 -1.86
N SER A 384 7.18 41.85 -2.37
CA SER A 384 8.31 41.34 -1.58
C SER A 384 9.63 42.00 -2.00
N LEU A 385 10.56 42.15 -1.06
CA LEU A 385 11.90 42.67 -1.31
C LEU A 385 12.96 41.77 -0.67
N LEU A 386 13.87 41.23 -1.49
CA LEU A 386 15.04 40.47 -1.04
C LEU A 386 16.29 41.34 -1.12
N ILE A 387 16.90 41.60 0.03
CA ILE A 387 18.05 42.47 0.20
C ILE A 387 19.29 41.61 0.53
N PHE A 388 20.19 41.44 -0.44
CA PHE A 388 21.48 40.78 -0.22
C PHE A 388 22.54 41.78 0.27
N LEU A 389 23.12 41.46 1.43
CA LEU A 389 23.98 42.37 2.19
C LEU A 389 25.35 41.75 2.52
N ALA A 390 25.68 40.57 2.00
CA ALA A 390 26.95 39.87 2.27
C ALA A 390 27.25 39.75 3.79
N ALA A 391 28.36 40.32 4.27
CA ALA A 391 28.76 40.36 5.69
C ALA A 391 28.30 41.64 6.41
N TYR A 392 27.43 42.44 5.80
CA TYR A 392 26.86 43.63 6.44
C TYR A 392 25.89 43.20 7.55
N GLY A 393 26.22 43.58 8.79
CA GLY A 393 25.58 43.04 10.01
C GLY A 393 26.51 42.21 10.90
N SER A 394 27.78 42.02 10.49
CA SER A 394 28.78 41.34 11.33
C SER A 394 29.41 42.23 12.42
N THR A 395 29.13 43.54 12.44
CA THR A 395 29.60 44.47 13.50
C THR A 395 28.41 45.11 14.25
N PRO A 396 28.56 45.50 15.54
CA PRO A 396 27.45 46.08 16.31
C PRO A 396 26.79 47.31 15.67
N ILE A 397 27.58 48.17 15.02
CA ILE A 397 27.07 49.36 14.33
C ILE A 397 26.20 48.95 13.14
N MET A 398 26.68 48.03 12.30
CA MET A 398 25.92 47.57 11.12
C MET A 398 24.67 46.80 11.53
N GLN A 399 24.71 46.06 12.65
CA GLN A 399 23.52 45.43 13.23
C GLN A 399 22.47 46.45 13.64
N GLN A 400 22.89 47.56 14.25
CA GLN A 400 21.98 48.65 14.63
C GLN A 400 21.35 49.32 13.40
N LEU A 401 22.13 49.59 12.36
CA LEU A 401 21.63 50.15 11.10
C LEU A 401 20.65 49.21 10.41
N GLN A 402 20.97 47.92 10.33
CA GLN A 402 20.08 46.90 9.77
C GLN A 402 18.76 46.80 10.56
N ARG A 403 18.81 46.83 11.90
CA ARG A 403 17.60 46.83 12.74
C ARG A 403 16.75 48.06 12.50
N LYS A 404 17.37 49.24 12.41
CA LYS A 404 16.67 50.50 12.12
C LYS A 404 15.99 50.41 10.74
N LEU A 405 16.70 49.95 9.71
CA LEU A 405 16.14 49.76 8.37
C LEU A 405 14.94 48.81 8.40
N ALA A 406 15.06 47.67 9.08
CA ALA A 406 13.96 46.73 9.24
C ALA A 406 12.74 47.36 9.93
N GLN A 407 12.96 48.10 11.02
CA GLN A 407 11.89 48.83 11.74
C GLN A 407 11.20 49.85 10.84
N ASP A 408 11.98 50.67 10.13
CA ASP A 408 11.47 51.73 9.27
C ASP A 408 10.68 51.15 8.08
N LEU A 409 11.18 50.10 7.42
CA LEU A 409 10.48 49.44 6.32
C LEU A 409 9.20 48.74 6.80
N ARG A 410 9.23 48.05 7.95
CA ARG A 410 8.05 47.36 8.48
C ARG A 410 6.97 48.32 8.98
N ARG A 411 7.36 49.50 9.49
CA ARG A 411 6.41 50.57 9.85
C ARG A 411 5.69 51.10 8.62
N ASP A 412 6.42 51.38 7.55
CA ASP A 412 5.89 52.09 6.39
C ASP A 412 5.26 51.15 5.35
N PHE A 413 5.64 49.86 5.37
CA PHE A 413 5.14 48.82 4.48
C PHE A 413 4.74 47.54 5.25
N PRO A 414 3.73 47.61 6.14
CA PRO A 414 3.37 46.51 7.04
C PRO A 414 2.88 45.25 6.30
N ASP A 415 2.38 45.39 5.07
CA ASP A 415 1.84 44.28 4.28
C ASP A 415 2.87 43.69 3.28
N ARG A 416 4.11 44.20 3.27
CA ARG A 416 5.17 43.73 2.37
C ARG A 416 6.11 42.76 3.06
N VAL A 417 6.55 41.73 2.33
CA VAL A 417 7.51 40.74 2.82
C VAL A 417 8.93 41.29 2.63
N ILE A 418 9.64 41.50 3.75
CA ILE A 418 11.02 42.01 3.74
C ILE A 418 11.97 40.87 4.11
N ILE A 419 12.95 40.61 3.26
CA ILE A 419 13.90 39.51 3.41
C ILE A 419 15.33 40.04 3.39
N PHE A 420 16.10 39.74 4.43
CA PHE A 420 17.54 40.01 4.48
C PHE A 420 18.32 38.72 4.20
N SER A 421 19.23 38.77 3.22
CA SER A 421 20.22 37.72 3.00
C SER A 421 21.60 38.20 3.45
N ALA A 422 22.06 37.73 4.61
CA ALA A 422 23.29 38.18 5.26
C ALA A 422 23.86 37.16 6.26
N LEU A 423 25.17 37.23 6.51
CA LEU A 423 25.86 36.44 7.53
C LEU A 423 25.76 37.12 8.91
N ILE A 424 24.73 36.75 9.67
CA ILE A 424 24.41 37.35 10.99
C ILE A 424 24.33 36.30 12.11
N GLY A 425 24.55 36.74 13.36
CA GLY A 425 24.43 35.90 14.56
C GLY A 425 22.97 35.67 14.99
N ALA A 426 22.76 34.66 15.84
CA ALA A 426 21.42 34.22 16.27
C ALA A 426 20.60 35.32 16.97
N GLU A 427 21.23 36.19 17.78
CA GLU A 427 20.55 37.29 18.46
C GLU A 427 19.99 38.32 17.48
N GLN A 428 20.80 38.71 16.48
CA GLN A 428 20.37 39.65 15.44
C GLN A 428 19.24 39.06 14.60
N LEU A 429 19.34 37.78 14.24
CA LEU A 429 18.30 37.06 13.52
C LEU A 429 16.97 37.10 14.29
N GLN A 430 16.96 36.71 15.57
CA GLN A 430 15.75 36.74 16.40
C GLN A 430 15.14 38.14 16.51
N MET A 431 15.97 39.18 16.57
CA MET A 431 15.50 40.56 16.65
C MET A 431 14.83 41.03 15.35
N LEU A 432 15.37 40.64 14.19
CA LEU A 432 14.81 40.96 12.88
C LEU A 432 13.50 40.20 12.63
N GLU A 433 13.44 38.93 13.03
CA GLU A 433 12.22 38.12 12.95
C GLU A 433 11.11 38.66 13.85
N ALA A 434 11.45 39.15 15.05
CA ALA A 434 10.49 39.81 15.94
C ALA A 434 9.90 41.10 15.33
N LEU A 435 10.54 41.70 14.32
CA LEU A 435 10.02 42.82 13.54
C LEU A 435 9.17 42.37 12.33
N GLY A 436 9.11 41.07 12.04
CA GLY A 436 8.44 40.50 10.87
C GLY A 436 9.31 40.44 9.61
N CYS A 437 10.64 40.54 9.72
CA CYS A 437 11.55 40.38 8.59
C CYS A 437 12.14 38.96 8.54
N LEU A 438 12.19 38.37 7.36
CA LEU A 438 12.83 37.07 7.15
C LEU A 438 14.34 37.23 6.99
N CYS A 439 15.11 36.27 7.50
CA CYS A 439 16.57 36.31 7.44
C CYS A 439 17.14 34.97 6.96
N PHE A 440 18.00 35.01 5.95
CA PHE A 440 18.68 33.83 5.41
C PHE A 440 20.17 34.12 5.23
N SER A 441 21.01 33.08 5.33
CA SER A 441 22.42 33.18 4.95
C SER A 441 22.64 32.99 3.44
N ASP A 442 21.71 32.31 2.78
CA ASP A 442 21.74 31.96 1.36
C ASP A 442 20.46 32.53 0.69
N PRO A 443 20.61 33.42 -0.32
CA PRO A 443 19.45 33.99 -1.00
C PRO A 443 18.63 32.97 -1.80
N ALA A 444 19.22 31.86 -2.25
CA ALA A 444 18.48 30.81 -2.97
C ALA A 444 17.41 30.16 -2.07
N ARG A 445 17.70 30.04 -0.78
CA ARG A 445 16.73 29.58 0.23
C ARG A 445 15.57 30.56 0.42
N ALA A 446 15.88 31.86 0.49
CA ALA A 446 14.86 32.90 0.58
C ALA A 446 13.89 32.85 -0.60
N ILE A 447 14.40 32.67 -1.82
CA ILE A 447 13.59 32.57 -3.04
C ILE A 447 12.67 31.34 -2.99
N ARG A 448 13.18 30.17 -2.56
CA ARG A 448 12.35 28.96 -2.40
C ARG A 448 11.22 29.16 -1.39
N VAL A 449 11.48 29.83 -0.26
CA VAL A 449 10.45 30.15 0.74
C VAL A 449 9.42 31.10 0.16
N LEU A 450 9.86 32.14 -0.56
CA LEU A 450 8.97 33.10 -1.18
C LEU A 450 8.10 32.46 -2.28
N ALA A 451 8.65 31.51 -3.05
CA ALA A 451 7.89 30.74 -4.04
C ALA A 451 6.71 30.01 -3.38
N ALA A 452 6.94 29.38 -2.22
CA ALA A 452 5.88 28.74 -1.44
C ALA A 452 4.85 29.74 -0.91
N MET A 453 5.29 30.90 -0.41
CA MET A 453 4.38 31.95 0.08
C MET A 453 3.51 32.52 -1.06
N ASN A 454 4.09 32.76 -2.23
CA ASN A 454 3.37 33.16 -3.46
C ASN A 454 2.36 32.09 -3.89
N PHE A 455 2.75 30.82 -3.83
CA PHE A 455 1.85 29.70 -4.12
C PHE A 455 0.61 29.71 -3.22
N PHE A 456 0.79 29.92 -1.91
CA PHE A 456 -0.34 29.99 -0.98
C PHE A 456 -1.24 31.21 -1.24
N ALA A 457 -0.64 32.39 -1.52
CA ALA A 457 -1.40 33.58 -1.88
C ALA A 457 -2.28 33.33 -3.11
N ALA A 458 -1.72 32.76 -4.18
CA ALA A 458 -2.45 32.44 -5.40
C ALA A 458 -3.54 31.39 -5.22
N HIS A 459 -3.34 30.40 -4.35
CA HIS A 459 -4.33 29.33 -4.10
C HIS A 459 -5.46 29.73 -3.15
N HIS A 460 -5.27 30.77 -2.34
CA HIS A 460 -6.31 31.26 -1.44
C HIS A 460 -7.51 31.83 -2.21
N GLU A 461 -7.26 32.52 -3.32
CA GLU A 461 -8.29 33.17 -4.14
C GLU A 461 -9.02 32.20 -5.09
N ARG A 462 -8.50 30.99 -5.29
CA ARG A 462 -9.05 30.01 -6.25
C ARG A 462 -10.31 29.30 -5.72
N PRO A 463 -11.29 28.95 -6.56
CA PRO A 463 -12.44 28.12 -6.15
C PRO A 463 -12.02 26.75 -5.61
N LEU A 464 -12.74 26.21 -4.62
CA LEU A 464 -12.40 24.95 -3.92
C LEU A 464 -12.72 23.67 -4.68
N THR A 465 -13.89 23.59 -5.30
CA THR A 465 -14.32 22.41 -6.05
C THR A 465 -15.56 22.79 -6.88
N PRO A 466 -15.75 22.24 -8.09
CA PRO A 466 -16.99 22.40 -8.85
C PRO A 466 -18.21 21.76 -8.16
N ASP A 467 -19.40 22.22 -8.54
CA ASP A 467 -20.68 21.56 -8.23
C ASP A 467 -20.63 20.07 -8.65
N GLN A 468 -21.13 19.18 -7.79
CA GLN A 468 -21.27 17.77 -8.16
C GLN A 468 -22.24 17.64 -9.36
N PRO A 469 -21.93 16.79 -10.35
CA PRO A 469 -22.85 16.54 -11.44
C PRO A 469 -24.19 16.02 -10.89
N LYS A 470 -25.28 16.64 -11.33
CA LYS A 470 -26.64 16.23 -10.95
C LYS A 470 -27.02 14.94 -11.68
N GLY A 471 -26.93 13.81 -10.97
CA GLY A 471 -27.95 12.76 -11.04
C GLY A 471 -27.96 11.79 -12.24
N GLU A 472 -26.92 11.68 -13.05
CA GLU A 472 -26.82 10.57 -14.01
C GLU A 472 -25.93 9.47 -13.44
N THR A 473 -26.53 8.33 -13.09
CA THR A 473 -25.79 7.10 -12.77
C THR A 473 -25.52 6.33 -14.05
N VAL A 474 -24.24 6.06 -14.36
CA VAL A 474 -23.87 5.15 -15.44
C VAL A 474 -23.86 3.74 -14.88
N ARG A 475 -24.73 2.86 -15.38
CA ARG A 475 -24.70 1.44 -15.00
C ARG A 475 -23.77 0.69 -15.95
N LEU A 476 -22.66 0.20 -15.42
CA LEU A 476 -21.75 -0.69 -16.13
C LEU A 476 -22.17 -2.14 -15.86
N HIS A 477 -22.45 -2.89 -16.92
CA HIS A 477 -23.11 -4.20 -16.90
C HIS A 477 -22.21 -5.38 -17.32
N ARG A 478 -20.93 -5.15 -17.62
CA ARG A 478 -19.99 -6.16 -18.14
C ARG A 478 -18.59 -5.87 -17.66
N GLU A 479 -17.82 -6.91 -17.34
CA GLU A 479 -16.40 -6.80 -16.92
C GLU A 479 -15.56 -6.05 -17.95
N VAL A 480 -15.59 -6.52 -19.19
CA VAL A 480 -14.86 -5.96 -20.33
C VAL A 480 -15.84 -5.61 -21.42
N TYR A 481 -15.68 -4.42 -21.98
CA TYR A 481 -16.43 -3.97 -23.15
C TYR A 481 -15.53 -4.05 -24.37
N ASN A 482 -16.07 -4.49 -25.51
CA ASN A 482 -15.36 -4.31 -26.76
C ASN A 482 -15.39 -2.83 -27.18
N GLU A 483 -14.53 -2.45 -28.14
CA GLU A 483 -14.36 -1.05 -28.56
C GLU A 483 -15.67 -0.41 -29.03
N ALA A 484 -16.52 -1.14 -29.75
CA ALA A 484 -17.80 -0.61 -30.24
C ALA A 484 -18.72 -0.24 -29.08
N GLU A 485 -18.86 -1.12 -28.09
CA GLU A 485 -19.71 -0.89 -26.91
C GLU A 485 -19.15 0.25 -26.03
N ALA A 486 -17.83 0.32 -25.85
CA ALA A 486 -17.19 1.41 -25.11
C ALA A 486 -17.41 2.76 -25.80
N MET A 487 -17.29 2.82 -27.13
CA MET A 487 -17.50 4.02 -27.92
C MET A 487 -18.98 4.46 -27.94
N ASP A 488 -19.92 3.52 -27.98
CA ASP A 488 -21.36 3.81 -27.85
C ASP A 488 -21.70 4.40 -26.48
N LEU A 489 -21.10 3.89 -25.40
CA LEU A 489 -21.24 4.44 -24.05
C LEU A 489 -20.69 5.87 -23.96
N LEU A 490 -19.50 6.12 -24.53
CA LEU A 490 -18.91 7.45 -24.59
C LEU A 490 -19.80 8.42 -25.38
N ALA A 491 -20.31 8.01 -26.54
CA ALA A 491 -21.23 8.81 -27.34
C ALA A 491 -22.51 9.14 -26.57
N GLY A 492 -23.09 8.16 -25.87
CA GLY A 492 -24.24 8.32 -24.98
C GLY A 492 -23.99 9.29 -23.82
N PHE A 493 -22.74 9.42 -23.37
CA PHE A 493 -22.31 10.38 -22.34
C PHE A 493 -21.81 11.71 -22.94
N GLY A 494 -22.05 11.96 -24.22
CA GLY A 494 -21.81 13.25 -24.88
C GLY A 494 -20.38 13.47 -25.38
N PHE A 495 -19.58 12.42 -25.55
CA PHE A 495 -18.32 12.51 -26.30
C PHE A 495 -18.57 12.50 -27.81
N SER A 496 -17.78 13.28 -28.57
CA SER A 496 -17.74 13.16 -30.02
C SER A 496 -16.92 11.93 -30.39
N THR A 497 -17.55 10.96 -31.07
CA THR A 497 -16.91 9.73 -31.53
C THR A 497 -16.96 9.64 -33.06
N VAL A 498 -16.05 8.86 -33.65
CA VAL A 498 -16.15 8.51 -35.07
C VAL A 498 -17.33 7.56 -35.32
N PRO A 499 -18.00 7.63 -36.49
CA PRO A 499 -19.04 6.65 -36.83
C PRO A 499 -18.41 5.27 -37.03
N LEU A 500 -18.94 4.29 -36.30
CA LEU A 500 -18.45 2.91 -36.30
C LEU A 500 -19.42 1.97 -37.04
N ARG A 501 -18.86 1.00 -37.76
CA ARG A 501 -19.61 -0.14 -38.33
C ARG A 501 -18.89 -1.45 -38.00
N GLN A 502 -19.65 -2.47 -37.63
CA GLN A 502 -19.15 -3.82 -37.39
C GLN A 502 -19.37 -4.67 -38.64
N ALA A 503 -18.32 -5.36 -39.09
CA ALA A 503 -18.39 -6.34 -40.16
C ALA A 503 -18.05 -7.74 -39.63
N ARG A 504 -18.84 -8.75 -40.02
CA ARG A 504 -18.62 -10.16 -39.64
C ARG A 504 -18.17 -11.04 -40.82
N SER A 505 -17.96 -10.42 -41.98
CA SER A 505 -17.47 -11.10 -43.17
C SER A 505 -16.77 -10.10 -44.09
N ARG A 506 -16.01 -10.63 -45.05
CA ARG A 506 -15.34 -9.87 -46.11
C ARG A 506 -16.32 -8.99 -46.91
N ASP A 507 -17.48 -9.54 -47.27
CA ASP A 507 -18.49 -8.82 -48.05
C ASP A 507 -19.12 -7.69 -47.22
N ASP A 508 -19.44 -7.97 -45.95
CA ASP A 508 -19.90 -6.95 -45.00
C ASP A 508 -18.88 -5.81 -44.86
N ALA A 509 -17.59 -6.15 -44.75
CA ALA A 509 -16.53 -5.17 -44.58
C ALA A 509 -16.44 -4.22 -45.77
N THR A 510 -16.61 -4.76 -46.99
CA THR A 510 -16.64 -3.99 -48.24
C THR A 510 -17.84 -3.04 -48.30
N VAL A 511 -19.03 -3.52 -47.92
CA VAL A 511 -20.27 -2.72 -47.90
C VAL A 511 -20.18 -1.61 -46.86
N CYS A 512 -19.74 -1.92 -45.64
CA CYS A 512 -19.58 -0.97 -44.55
C CYS A 512 -18.56 0.12 -44.89
N ALA A 513 -17.41 -0.25 -45.45
CA ALA A 513 -16.37 0.70 -45.86
C ALA A 513 -16.86 1.66 -46.95
N ARG A 514 -17.58 1.17 -47.97
CA ARG A 514 -18.18 2.03 -49.02
C ARG A 514 -19.21 2.99 -48.45
N HIS A 515 -19.98 2.58 -47.45
CA HIS A 515 -20.98 3.42 -46.81
C HIS A 515 -20.36 4.53 -45.97
N LEU A 516 -19.27 4.25 -45.24
CA LEU A 516 -18.55 5.25 -44.44
C LEU A 516 -17.72 6.22 -45.30
N GLY A 517 -17.31 5.78 -46.49
CA GLY A 517 -16.46 6.56 -47.40
C GLY A 517 -14.97 6.40 -47.08
N PHE A 518 -14.14 6.41 -48.12
CA PHE A 518 -12.70 6.16 -48.02
C PHE A 518 -11.89 7.46 -47.81
N PRO A 519 -10.73 7.41 -47.14
CA PRO A 519 -10.10 6.22 -46.57
C PRO A 519 -10.69 5.79 -45.21
N VAL A 520 -10.74 4.48 -44.96
CA VAL A 520 -11.18 3.89 -43.69
C VAL A 520 -10.02 3.20 -42.95
N VAL A 521 -10.24 2.94 -41.67
CA VAL A 521 -9.43 2.04 -40.83
C VAL A 521 -10.27 0.81 -40.47
N MET A 522 -9.62 -0.35 -40.41
CA MET A 522 -10.19 -1.59 -39.91
C MET A 522 -9.41 -2.09 -38.70
N LYS A 523 -10.12 -2.44 -37.63
CA LYS A 523 -9.55 -2.97 -36.39
C LYS A 523 -10.29 -4.25 -35.99
N VAL A 524 -9.60 -5.23 -35.42
CA VAL A 524 -10.25 -6.40 -34.83
C VAL A 524 -11.19 -5.95 -33.69
N LEU A 525 -12.39 -6.52 -33.65
CA LEU A 525 -13.36 -6.30 -32.57
C LEU A 525 -13.44 -7.56 -31.71
N SER A 526 -12.93 -7.45 -30.48
CA SER A 526 -12.96 -8.51 -29.47
C SER A 526 -12.81 -7.89 -28.08
N SER A 527 -13.49 -8.46 -27.08
CA SER A 527 -13.27 -8.16 -25.66
C SER A 527 -11.96 -8.74 -25.12
N ASP A 528 -11.42 -9.77 -25.78
CA ASP A 528 -10.28 -10.55 -25.29
C ASP A 528 -8.93 -9.96 -25.75
N ILE A 529 -8.98 -9.07 -26.74
CA ILE A 529 -7.80 -8.49 -27.39
C ILE A 529 -7.75 -6.98 -27.14
N ILE A 530 -7.02 -6.59 -26.10
CA ILE A 530 -6.83 -5.18 -25.73
C ILE A 530 -5.77 -4.53 -26.65
N HIS A 531 -4.63 -5.19 -26.86
CA HIS A 531 -3.51 -4.68 -27.68
C HIS A 531 -3.61 -5.12 -29.16
N LYS A 532 -4.58 -4.52 -29.86
CA LYS A 532 -4.97 -4.89 -31.24
C LYS A 532 -3.83 -4.81 -32.25
N SER A 533 -2.96 -3.80 -32.15
CA SER A 533 -1.85 -3.61 -33.10
C SER A 533 -0.79 -4.71 -33.00
N ASP A 534 -0.50 -5.20 -31.80
CA ASP A 534 0.52 -6.23 -31.56
C ASP A 534 0.10 -7.59 -32.12
N ALA A 535 -1.20 -7.87 -32.13
CA ALA A 535 -1.79 -9.05 -32.76
C ALA A 535 -1.93 -8.92 -34.30
N GLY A 536 -1.45 -7.83 -34.90
CA GLY A 536 -1.65 -7.53 -36.32
C GLY A 536 -3.11 -7.22 -36.68
N GLY A 537 -3.93 -6.86 -35.69
CA GLY A 537 -5.36 -6.66 -35.80
C GLY A 537 -5.79 -5.28 -36.31
N VAL A 538 -4.87 -4.44 -36.81
CA VAL A 538 -5.19 -3.07 -37.28
C VAL A 538 -4.62 -2.84 -38.67
N VAL A 539 -5.47 -2.38 -39.61
CA VAL A 539 -5.07 -1.97 -40.96
C VAL A 539 -5.58 -0.56 -41.22
N LEU A 540 -4.63 0.36 -41.48
CA LEU A 540 -4.91 1.78 -41.71
C LEU A 540 -4.96 2.12 -43.20
N ASN A 541 -5.58 3.26 -43.52
CA ASN A 541 -5.53 3.90 -44.85
C ASN A 541 -6.04 2.99 -45.99
N ILE A 542 -7.16 2.31 -45.78
CA ILE A 542 -7.84 1.49 -46.78
C ILE A 542 -8.60 2.41 -47.74
N ARG A 543 -8.33 2.30 -49.04
CA ARG A 543 -8.71 3.32 -50.04
C ARG A 543 -9.89 2.94 -50.93
N ASP A 544 -10.20 1.66 -51.02
CA ASP A 544 -11.32 1.15 -51.82
C ASP A 544 -11.88 -0.16 -51.26
N GLY A 545 -12.91 -0.68 -51.94
CA GLY A 545 -13.61 -1.89 -51.51
C GLY A 545 -12.79 -3.18 -51.62
N ASP A 546 -11.84 -3.24 -52.56
CA ASP A 546 -11.01 -4.44 -52.73
C ASP A 546 -9.95 -4.52 -51.62
N GLU A 547 -9.33 -3.38 -51.28
CA GLU A 547 -8.46 -3.24 -50.11
C GLU A 547 -9.20 -3.55 -48.80
N ALA A 548 -10.47 -3.14 -48.68
CA ALA A 548 -11.31 -3.41 -47.51
C ALA A 548 -11.54 -4.93 -47.29
N GLY A 549 -11.87 -5.65 -48.36
CA GLY A 549 -12.03 -7.10 -48.28
C GLY A 549 -10.72 -7.83 -47.95
N ALA A 550 -9.60 -7.39 -48.54
CA ALA A 550 -8.28 -7.96 -48.24
C ALA A 550 -7.82 -7.67 -46.80
N ALA A 551 -8.11 -6.48 -46.28
CA ALA A 551 -7.80 -6.10 -44.91
C ALA A 551 -8.57 -6.96 -43.90
N TYR A 552 -9.85 -7.25 -44.14
CA TYR A 552 -10.65 -8.14 -43.30
C TYR A 552 -10.00 -9.53 -43.18
N ASP A 553 -9.68 -10.16 -44.31
CA ASP A 553 -9.07 -11.49 -44.33
C ASP A 553 -7.69 -11.50 -43.63
N SER A 554 -6.90 -10.44 -43.83
CA SER A 554 -5.59 -10.28 -43.19
C SER A 554 -5.71 -10.16 -41.66
N ILE A 555 -6.65 -9.37 -41.15
CA ILE A 555 -6.86 -9.17 -39.71
C ILE A 555 -7.29 -10.48 -39.06
N VAL A 556 -8.28 -11.18 -39.63
CA VAL A 556 -8.79 -12.44 -39.08
C VAL A 556 -7.71 -13.52 -39.06
N ALA A 557 -6.89 -13.60 -40.12
CA ALA A 557 -5.80 -14.57 -40.19
C ALA A 557 -4.66 -14.25 -39.20
N ALA A 558 -4.24 -12.99 -39.08
CA ALA A 558 -3.18 -12.57 -38.17
C ALA A 558 -3.58 -12.84 -36.71
N VAL A 559 -4.80 -12.42 -36.33
CA VAL A 559 -5.32 -12.59 -34.98
C VAL A 559 -5.54 -14.08 -34.65
N GLY A 560 -6.08 -14.87 -35.58
CA GLY A 560 -6.25 -16.31 -35.36
C GLY A 560 -4.95 -17.08 -35.14
N CYS A 561 -3.82 -16.57 -35.65
CA CYS A 561 -2.49 -17.12 -35.39
C CYS A 561 -1.88 -16.64 -34.07
N ALA A 562 -2.05 -15.35 -33.75
CA ALA A 562 -1.46 -14.73 -32.56
C ALA A 562 -2.22 -15.11 -31.28
N GLU A 563 -3.55 -15.11 -31.33
CA GLU A 563 -4.46 -15.29 -30.19
C GLU A 563 -5.54 -16.35 -30.50
N PRO A 564 -5.17 -17.63 -30.65
CA PRO A 564 -6.06 -18.68 -31.15
C PRO A 564 -7.26 -19.01 -30.23
N THR A 565 -7.24 -18.55 -28.98
CA THR A 565 -8.33 -18.74 -28.01
C THR A 565 -9.26 -17.54 -27.90
N ALA A 566 -8.95 -16.40 -28.54
CA ALA A 566 -9.75 -15.18 -28.44
C ALA A 566 -11.06 -15.29 -29.22
N GLN A 567 -12.16 -14.84 -28.61
CA GLN A 567 -13.45 -14.75 -29.27
C GLN A 567 -13.54 -13.47 -30.10
N LEU A 568 -13.75 -13.61 -31.41
CA LEU A 568 -13.89 -12.49 -32.34
C LEU A 568 -15.36 -12.12 -32.54
N ASP A 569 -15.70 -10.87 -32.25
CA ASP A 569 -17.01 -10.30 -32.58
C ASP A 569 -17.07 -9.82 -34.05
N GLY A 570 -15.90 -9.63 -34.68
CA GLY A 570 -15.75 -9.25 -36.09
C GLY A 570 -14.61 -8.24 -36.29
N VAL A 571 -14.80 -7.35 -37.26
CA VAL A 571 -13.88 -6.23 -37.55
C VAL A 571 -14.67 -4.92 -37.46
N LEU A 572 -14.15 -3.97 -36.68
CA LEU A 572 -14.66 -2.62 -36.56
C LEU A 572 -14.08 -1.74 -37.67
N ILE A 573 -14.95 -0.94 -38.30
CA ILE A 573 -14.62 -0.08 -39.44
C ILE A 573 -14.99 1.35 -39.07
N ALA A 574 -14.05 2.27 -39.27
CA ALA A 574 -14.23 3.69 -38.98
C ALA A 574 -13.58 4.57 -40.07
N PRO A 575 -14.06 5.80 -40.30
CA PRO A 575 -13.38 6.74 -41.19
C PRO A 575 -12.03 7.16 -40.63
N MET A 576 -11.05 7.41 -41.51
CA MET A 576 -9.73 7.89 -41.09
C MET A 576 -9.77 9.41 -40.85
N VAL A 577 -9.61 9.84 -39.60
CA VAL A 577 -9.53 11.26 -39.21
C VAL A 577 -8.10 11.79 -39.40
N ARG A 578 -7.93 12.99 -39.95
CA ARG A 578 -6.62 13.63 -40.19
C ARG A 578 -6.67 15.13 -39.86
N GLY A 579 -5.49 15.72 -39.61
CA GLY A 579 -5.33 17.17 -39.46
C GLY A 579 -5.54 17.72 -38.05
N GLY A 580 -5.60 16.85 -37.03
CA GLY A 580 -5.63 17.22 -35.62
C GLY A 580 -4.34 16.84 -34.88
N ILE A 581 -4.32 17.14 -33.59
CA ILE A 581 -3.24 16.76 -32.65
C ILE A 581 -3.75 15.60 -31.81
N GLU A 582 -3.00 14.50 -31.78
CA GLU A 582 -3.34 13.34 -30.96
C GLU A 582 -3.03 13.60 -29.48
N CYS A 583 -3.99 13.29 -28.62
CA CYS A 583 -3.86 13.26 -27.18
C CYS A 583 -4.35 11.90 -26.65
N ILE A 584 -3.99 11.58 -25.41
CA ILE A 584 -4.60 10.49 -24.63
C ILE A 584 -5.41 11.11 -23.50
N LEU A 585 -6.62 10.58 -23.27
CA LEU A 585 -7.48 10.99 -22.17
C LEU A 585 -8.00 9.75 -21.46
N GLY A 586 -7.72 9.63 -20.17
CA GLY A 586 -8.12 8.46 -19.41
C GLY A 586 -8.54 8.78 -17.98
N VAL A 587 -9.11 7.78 -17.33
CA VAL A 587 -9.41 7.79 -15.90
C VAL A 587 -9.20 6.40 -15.33
N ARG A 588 -8.66 6.31 -14.13
CA ARG A 588 -8.45 5.05 -13.39
C ARG A 588 -8.86 5.23 -11.94
N GLN A 589 -9.39 4.17 -11.32
CA GLN A 589 -9.58 4.16 -9.86
C GLN A 589 -8.28 3.84 -9.14
N ASP A 590 -7.78 4.80 -8.35
CA ASP A 590 -6.75 4.53 -7.35
C ASP A 590 -7.41 3.94 -6.08
N PRO A 591 -6.89 2.84 -5.52
CA PRO A 591 -7.49 2.19 -4.34
C PRO A 591 -7.60 3.08 -3.10
N SER A 592 -6.69 4.05 -2.95
CA SER A 592 -6.60 4.90 -1.76
C SER A 592 -7.15 6.30 -2.03
N LEU A 593 -6.94 6.83 -3.23
CA LEU A 593 -7.20 8.24 -3.58
C LEU A 593 -8.46 8.46 -4.44
N GLY A 594 -9.06 7.39 -4.97
CA GLY A 594 -10.28 7.45 -5.80
C GLY A 594 -9.99 7.67 -7.29
N ALA A 595 -10.95 8.24 -8.02
CA ALA A 595 -10.84 8.38 -9.47
C ALA A 595 -9.80 9.44 -9.88
N VAL A 596 -8.83 9.04 -10.69
CA VAL A 596 -7.74 9.87 -11.20
C VAL A 596 -7.88 10.03 -12.70
N VAL A 597 -8.08 11.27 -13.16
CA VAL A 597 -8.11 11.66 -14.57
C VAL A 597 -6.68 11.93 -15.05
N MET A 598 -6.37 11.40 -16.23
CA MET A 598 -5.09 11.55 -16.92
C MET A 598 -5.31 12.21 -18.28
N LEU A 599 -4.51 13.22 -18.58
CA LEU A 599 -4.35 13.77 -19.92
C LEU A 599 -2.88 13.61 -20.33
N GLY A 600 -2.61 13.28 -21.58
CA GLY A 600 -1.25 13.30 -22.12
C GLY A 600 -1.22 13.59 -23.61
N SER A 601 -0.01 13.73 -24.15
CA SER A 601 0.20 13.67 -25.62
C SER A 601 -0.27 12.33 -26.18
N GLY A 602 -0.57 12.21 -27.48
CA GLY A 602 -0.99 10.94 -28.10
C GLY A 602 0.15 10.24 -28.83
N GLY A 603 -0.06 8.95 -29.15
CA GLY A 603 0.88 8.13 -29.91
C GLY A 603 2.15 7.75 -29.14
N ILE A 604 3.23 7.44 -29.88
CA ILE A 604 4.51 6.94 -29.35
C ILE A 604 5.20 7.95 -28.40
N ASN A 605 4.78 9.22 -28.41
CA ASN A 605 5.42 10.29 -27.65
C ASN A 605 5.19 10.21 -26.13
N VAL A 606 4.10 9.56 -25.66
CA VAL A 606 3.83 9.38 -24.22
C VAL A 606 4.87 8.49 -23.57
N GLU A 607 5.13 7.33 -24.17
CA GLU A 607 6.06 6.32 -23.65
C GLU A 607 7.50 6.85 -23.58
N LEU A 608 7.87 7.75 -24.50
CA LEU A 608 9.22 8.30 -24.61
C LEU A 608 9.44 9.58 -23.80
N MET A 609 8.41 10.44 -23.61
CA MET A 609 8.60 11.79 -23.02
C MET A 609 7.95 11.98 -21.65
N GLY A 610 7.07 11.06 -21.21
CA GLY A 610 6.33 11.18 -19.95
C GLY A 610 5.48 12.46 -19.86
N ASP A 611 4.95 12.92 -20.99
CA ASP A 611 4.18 14.18 -21.09
C ASP A 611 2.73 13.96 -20.66
N ILE A 612 2.50 13.97 -19.35
CA ILE A 612 1.21 13.69 -18.71
C ILE A 612 0.85 14.73 -17.65
N ALA A 613 -0.45 15.00 -17.50
CA ALA A 613 -1.05 15.76 -16.43
C ALA A 613 -2.11 14.91 -15.71
N LEU A 614 -2.07 14.91 -14.38
CA LEU A 614 -2.98 14.14 -13.53
C LEU A 614 -3.83 15.07 -12.66
N ARG A 615 -5.09 14.70 -12.43
CA ARG A 615 -6.00 15.35 -11.48
C ARG A 615 -6.96 14.33 -10.87
N LEU A 616 -7.32 14.48 -9.61
CA LEU A 616 -8.41 13.72 -8.99
C LEU A 616 -9.77 14.27 -9.44
N ALA A 617 -10.75 13.38 -9.63
CA ALA A 617 -12.12 13.75 -9.93
C ALA A 617 -12.87 14.27 -8.67
N PRO A 618 -13.81 15.23 -8.82
CA PRO A 618 -14.20 15.92 -10.05
C PRO A 618 -13.16 16.94 -10.54
N VAL A 619 -13.03 17.08 -11.86
CA VAL A 619 -12.23 18.10 -12.55
C VAL A 619 -13.16 19.18 -13.13
N ASN A 620 -12.87 20.46 -12.88
CA ASN A 620 -13.59 21.60 -13.47
C ASN A 620 -12.89 22.12 -14.75
N ARG A 621 -13.53 23.06 -15.48
CA ARG A 621 -12.94 23.64 -16.70
C ARG A 621 -11.58 24.31 -16.46
N GLU A 622 -11.42 25.04 -15.36
CA GLU A 622 -10.16 25.74 -15.04
C GLU A 622 -9.02 24.74 -14.83
N GLN A 623 -9.24 23.70 -14.03
CA GLN A 623 -8.31 22.59 -13.81
C GLN A 623 -8.02 21.82 -15.10
N ALA A 624 -9.02 21.61 -15.96
CA ALA A 624 -8.82 20.97 -17.26
C ALA A 624 -7.95 21.84 -18.19
N GLN A 625 -8.12 23.17 -18.18
CA GLN A 625 -7.24 24.10 -18.90
C GLN A 625 -5.81 24.08 -18.35
N GLU A 626 -5.65 24.02 -17.02
CA GLU A 626 -4.34 23.84 -16.39
C GLU A 626 -3.68 22.54 -16.85
N MET A 627 -4.41 21.40 -16.82
CA MET A 627 -3.90 20.12 -17.31
C MET A 627 -3.40 20.22 -18.77
N ILE A 628 -4.12 20.94 -19.63
CA ILE A 628 -3.71 21.15 -21.02
C ILE A 628 -2.45 22.00 -21.10
N SER A 629 -2.34 23.06 -20.30
CA SER A 629 -1.17 23.96 -20.27
C SER A 629 0.09 23.32 -19.68
N GLU A 630 -0.07 22.29 -18.82
CA GLU A 630 1.03 21.52 -18.22
C GLU A 630 1.73 20.61 -19.25
N LEU A 631 1.07 20.30 -20.37
CA LEU A 631 1.66 19.46 -21.41
C LEU A 631 2.80 20.19 -22.14
N LYS A 632 3.89 19.49 -22.40
CA LYS A 632 4.99 19.94 -23.26
C LYS A 632 4.50 20.23 -24.69
N ILE A 633 3.43 19.54 -25.13
CA ILE A 633 2.78 19.81 -26.42
C ILE A 633 1.82 21.01 -26.42
N ALA A 634 1.60 21.70 -25.28
CA ALA A 634 0.68 22.85 -25.20
C ALA A 634 0.95 23.94 -26.26
N PRO A 635 2.22 24.29 -26.61
CA PRO A 635 2.48 25.24 -27.69
C PRO A 635 1.97 24.78 -29.06
N LEU A 636 1.93 23.46 -29.33
CA LEU A 636 1.36 22.93 -30.56
C LEU A 636 -0.16 23.11 -30.59
N LEU A 637 -0.83 22.85 -29.47
CA LEU A 637 -2.28 23.09 -29.30
C LEU A 637 -2.63 24.57 -29.50
N ALA A 638 -1.73 25.49 -29.14
CA ALA A 638 -1.90 26.93 -29.35
C ALA A 638 -1.67 27.41 -30.80
N GLY A 639 -1.18 26.56 -31.71
CA GLY A 639 -0.93 26.92 -33.12
C GLY A 639 0.52 27.28 -33.46
N ALA A 640 1.51 26.72 -32.75
CA ALA A 640 2.92 26.96 -33.07
C ALA A 640 3.32 26.46 -34.47
N ARG A 641 4.33 27.13 -35.07
CA ARG A 641 4.95 26.77 -36.37
C ARG A 641 4.01 26.78 -37.59
N GLY A 642 3.00 27.65 -37.59
CA GLY A 642 2.11 27.83 -38.74
C GLY A 642 0.96 26.82 -38.81
N LEU A 643 0.78 25.99 -37.78
CA LEU A 643 -0.42 25.19 -37.58
C LEU A 643 -1.57 26.07 -37.10
N SER A 644 -2.80 25.69 -37.47
CA SER A 644 -4.00 26.32 -36.87
C SER A 644 -4.10 25.95 -35.40
N SER A 645 -4.60 26.88 -34.56
CA SER A 645 -4.89 26.58 -33.16
C SER A 645 -5.89 25.42 -33.06
N ALA A 646 -5.66 24.52 -32.13
CA ALA A 646 -6.52 23.36 -31.90
C ALA A 646 -7.74 23.75 -31.05
N ASP A 647 -8.80 22.95 -31.09
CA ASP A 647 -10.02 23.15 -30.30
C ASP A 647 -9.81 22.77 -28.83
N VAL A 648 -9.05 23.61 -28.12
CA VAL A 648 -8.74 23.45 -26.69
C VAL A 648 -10.00 23.44 -25.83
N ASN A 649 -11.05 24.16 -26.26
CA ASN A 649 -12.33 24.19 -25.54
C ASN A 649 -13.03 22.83 -25.59
N ALA A 650 -13.05 22.17 -26.75
CA ALA A 650 -13.60 20.84 -26.88
C ALA A 650 -12.82 19.79 -26.07
N LEU A 651 -11.49 19.87 -26.04
CA LEU A 651 -10.66 19.01 -25.19
C LEU A 651 -10.94 19.26 -23.69
N THR A 652 -11.07 20.53 -23.29
CA THR A 652 -11.45 20.91 -21.92
C THR A 652 -12.77 20.27 -21.52
N ASP A 653 -13.78 20.34 -22.40
CA ASP A 653 -15.08 19.72 -22.14
C ASP A 653 -15.01 18.19 -22.09
N ALA A 654 -14.15 17.55 -22.89
CA ALA A 654 -13.90 16.10 -22.82
C ALA A 654 -13.28 15.69 -21.47
N ILE A 655 -12.31 16.45 -20.95
CA ILE A 655 -11.68 16.20 -19.64
C ILE A 655 -12.71 16.30 -18.50
N VAL A 656 -13.56 17.32 -18.54
CA VAL A 656 -14.63 17.47 -17.54
C VAL A 656 -15.62 16.31 -17.64
N ARG A 657 -16.02 15.90 -18.86
CA ARG A 657 -16.95 14.78 -19.07
C ARG A 657 -16.38 13.45 -18.59
N ILE A 658 -15.10 13.14 -18.86
CA ILE A 658 -14.53 11.85 -18.41
C ILE A 658 -14.44 11.79 -16.88
N SER A 659 -14.21 12.94 -16.23
CA SER A 659 -14.25 13.07 -14.78
C SER A 659 -15.65 12.80 -14.23
N GLN A 660 -16.68 13.36 -14.86
CA GLN A 660 -18.09 13.13 -14.49
C GLN A 660 -18.51 11.68 -14.74
N PHE A 661 -18.09 11.08 -15.85
CA PHE A 661 -18.32 9.66 -16.15
C PHE A 661 -17.77 8.76 -15.03
N ALA A 662 -16.54 9.03 -14.57
CA ALA A 662 -15.92 8.24 -13.51
C ALA A 662 -16.68 8.34 -12.18
N LEU A 663 -17.18 9.52 -11.84
CA LEU A 663 -18.01 9.71 -10.66
C LEU A 663 -19.38 9.02 -10.79
N ALA A 664 -19.98 9.07 -11.98
CA ALA A 664 -21.26 8.44 -12.29
C ALA A 664 -21.17 6.90 -12.27
N ALA A 665 -20.06 6.33 -12.72
CA ALA A 665 -19.79 4.89 -12.69
C ALA A 665 -19.35 4.40 -11.29
N GLY A 666 -18.74 5.27 -10.48
CA GLY A 666 -18.27 4.96 -9.14
C GLY A 666 -17.28 3.79 -9.09
N ASN A 667 -17.44 2.91 -8.11
CA ASN A 667 -16.53 1.77 -7.90
C ASN A 667 -16.65 0.66 -8.96
N SER A 668 -17.65 0.73 -9.85
CA SER A 668 -17.76 -0.23 -10.95
C SER A 668 -16.72 0.02 -12.04
N LEU A 669 -16.20 1.24 -12.17
CA LEU A 669 -15.13 1.56 -13.10
C LEU A 669 -13.78 1.08 -12.56
N VAL A 670 -12.97 0.38 -13.36
CA VAL A 670 -11.54 0.17 -13.07
C VAL A 670 -10.74 1.23 -13.80
N SER A 671 -10.92 1.32 -15.11
CA SER A 671 -10.31 2.33 -15.95
C SER A 671 -11.09 2.54 -17.24
N LEU A 672 -11.03 3.76 -17.76
CA LEU A 672 -11.48 4.12 -19.09
C LEU A 672 -10.34 4.91 -19.74
N GLU A 673 -9.92 4.49 -20.92
CA GLU A 673 -8.88 5.16 -21.69
C GLU A 673 -9.40 5.45 -23.09
N ILE A 674 -9.22 6.69 -23.56
CA ILE A 674 -9.49 7.13 -24.93
C ILE A 674 -8.14 7.41 -25.57
N ASN A 675 -7.71 6.54 -26.48
CA ASN A 675 -6.36 6.56 -27.04
C ASN A 675 -6.33 6.14 -28.51
N PRO A 676 -6.31 7.09 -29.47
CA PRO A 676 -6.21 8.54 -29.27
C PRO A 676 -7.58 9.24 -29.17
N ILE A 677 -7.57 10.40 -28.49
CA ILE A 677 -8.53 11.49 -28.72
C ILE A 677 -7.85 12.54 -29.64
N MET A 678 -8.45 12.80 -30.79
CA MET A 678 -7.92 13.72 -31.80
C MET A 678 -8.48 15.12 -31.59
N VAL A 679 -7.62 16.10 -31.29
CA VAL A 679 -8.00 17.51 -31.14
C VAL A 679 -7.90 18.21 -32.50
N MET A 680 -9.04 18.54 -33.08
CA MET A 680 -9.13 19.14 -34.42
C MET A 680 -8.83 20.64 -34.37
N PRO A 681 -8.66 21.33 -35.52
CA PRO A 681 -8.58 22.78 -35.55
C PRO A 681 -9.77 23.45 -34.86
N GLU A 682 -9.56 24.65 -34.34
CA GLU A 682 -10.55 25.41 -33.56
C GLU A 682 -11.95 25.38 -34.19
N GLY A 683 -12.95 25.01 -33.40
CA GLY A 683 -14.35 24.90 -33.81
C GLY A 683 -14.74 23.55 -34.44
N GLN A 684 -13.80 22.63 -34.63
CA GLN A 684 -14.05 21.30 -35.21
C GLN A 684 -14.10 20.17 -34.15
N GLY A 685 -13.85 20.46 -32.88
CA GLY A 685 -14.05 19.53 -31.77
C GLY A 685 -12.85 18.64 -31.39
N ALA A 686 -13.07 17.78 -30.41
CA ALA A 686 -12.14 16.73 -29.97
C ALA A 686 -12.84 15.37 -30.14
N ILE A 687 -12.28 14.49 -30.96
CA ILE A 687 -12.93 13.27 -31.45
C ILE A 687 -12.23 12.04 -30.90
N ALA A 688 -12.95 11.19 -30.17
CA ALA A 688 -12.46 9.89 -29.73
C ALA A 688 -12.35 8.93 -30.92
N LEU A 689 -11.18 8.33 -31.12
CA LEU A 689 -10.90 7.41 -32.22
C LEU A 689 -10.78 5.93 -31.79
N ASP A 690 -10.57 5.70 -30.49
CA ASP A 690 -10.48 4.38 -29.86
C ASP A 690 -10.77 4.55 -28.36
N ALA A 691 -11.28 3.49 -27.73
CA ALA A 691 -11.48 3.45 -26.30
C ALA A 691 -11.34 2.04 -25.72
N VAL A 692 -10.75 1.96 -24.53
CA VAL A 692 -10.69 0.76 -23.70
C VAL A 692 -11.40 1.04 -22.39
N LEU A 693 -12.43 0.26 -22.07
CA LEU A 693 -13.19 0.36 -20.83
C LEU A 693 -13.07 -0.94 -20.05
N LEU A 694 -12.40 -0.86 -18.90
CA LEU A 694 -12.29 -1.92 -17.92
C LEU A 694 -13.16 -1.60 -16.73
N THR A 695 -13.95 -2.56 -16.32
CA THR A 695 -14.82 -2.42 -15.15
C THR A 695 -14.50 -3.52 -14.17
N ARG A 696 -14.87 -3.30 -12.92
CA ARG A 696 -15.01 -4.42 -11.99
C ARG A 696 -16.23 -5.17 -12.48
N SER A 697 -16.18 -6.49 -12.44
CA SER A 697 -17.34 -7.32 -12.66
C SER A 697 -18.55 -6.63 -12.08
N PRO A 698 -19.64 -6.43 -12.87
CA PRO A 698 -20.90 -6.18 -12.21
C PRO A 698 -20.96 -7.31 -11.19
N MET A 699 -20.99 -6.98 -9.90
CA MET A 699 -21.12 -7.98 -8.86
C MET A 699 -22.21 -8.90 -9.40
N SER A 700 -21.84 -10.13 -9.75
CA SER A 700 -22.78 -11.05 -10.37
C SER A 700 -23.94 -11.16 -9.39
N ALA A 701 -25.09 -11.62 -9.85
CA ALA A 701 -26.29 -11.71 -9.01
C ALA A 701 -26.09 -12.47 -7.67
N THR A 702 -24.91 -13.03 -7.40
CA THR A 702 -24.39 -13.41 -6.09
C THR A 702 -24.19 -12.24 -5.13
N SER A 703 -24.89 -12.31 -3.99
CA SER A 703 -24.61 -11.43 -2.85
C SER A 703 -23.10 -11.46 -2.49
N PRO A 704 -22.43 -10.31 -2.29
CA PRO A 704 -21.06 -10.24 -1.75
C PRO A 704 -20.85 -11.08 -0.49
N ASP A 705 -21.93 -11.28 0.25
CA ASP A 705 -21.96 -12.10 1.46
C ASP A 705 -21.71 -13.58 1.13
N ALA A 706 -22.14 -14.08 -0.04
CA ALA A 706 -21.96 -15.48 -0.44
C ALA A 706 -20.51 -15.80 -0.82
N CYS A 707 -19.82 -14.97 -1.62
CA CYS A 707 -18.40 -15.17 -1.92
C CYS A 707 -17.53 -15.00 -0.68
N SER A 708 -17.84 -14.02 0.17
CA SER A 708 -17.17 -13.85 1.47
C SER A 708 -17.37 -15.05 2.39
N ALA A 709 -18.59 -15.58 2.46
CA ALA A 709 -18.90 -16.80 3.19
C ALA A 709 -18.10 -17.99 2.67
N VAL A 710 -18.11 -18.25 1.35
CA VAL A 710 -17.33 -19.33 0.73
C VAL A 710 -15.84 -19.18 1.00
N MET A 711 -15.24 -17.99 0.83
CA MET A 711 -13.83 -17.78 1.16
C MET A 711 -13.53 -18.06 2.64
N THR A 712 -14.42 -17.66 3.54
CA THR A 712 -14.26 -17.88 4.98
C THR A 712 -14.33 -19.36 5.35
N THR A 713 -15.28 -20.10 4.78
CA THR A 713 -15.57 -21.50 5.13
C THR A 713 -14.81 -22.54 4.30
N LEU A 714 -14.21 -22.15 3.16
CA LEU A 714 -13.44 -23.04 2.29
C LEU A 714 -12.36 -23.85 3.03
N PRO A 715 -11.57 -23.27 3.96
CA PRO A 715 -10.58 -24.04 4.72
C PRO A 715 -11.17 -25.22 5.50
N LEU A 716 -12.33 -25.02 6.10
CA LEU A 716 -13.01 -26.04 6.89
C LEU A 716 -13.56 -27.16 6.00
N PHE A 717 -14.10 -26.80 4.82
CA PHE A 717 -14.54 -27.77 3.81
C PHE A 717 -13.37 -28.59 3.27
N GLU A 718 -12.27 -27.94 2.89
CA GLU A 718 -11.07 -28.61 2.38
C GLU A 718 -10.43 -29.53 3.45
N MET A 719 -10.51 -29.19 4.73
CA MET A 719 -10.08 -30.07 5.82
C MET A 719 -10.98 -31.31 5.96
N ALA A 720 -12.29 -31.17 5.80
CA ALA A 720 -13.19 -32.33 5.75
C ALA A 720 -12.84 -33.25 4.55
N ARG A 721 -12.61 -32.66 3.37
CA ARG A 721 -12.18 -33.38 2.17
C ARG A 721 -10.84 -34.10 2.38
N MET A 722 -9.88 -33.40 2.99
CA MET A 722 -8.56 -33.96 3.31
C MET A 722 -8.67 -35.13 4.29
N ARG A 723 -9.54 -35.05 5.30
CA ARG A 723 -9.81 -36.15 6.22
C ARG A 723 -10.41 -37.36 5.50
N ALA A 724 -11.38 -37.13 4.62
CA ALA A 724 -12.00 -38.20 3.82
C ALA A 724 -11.00 -38.90 2.88
N ALA A 725 -10.05 -38.14 2.33
CA ALA A 725 -9.04 -38.60 1.37
C ALA A 725 -7.87 -39.36 2.04
N THR A 726 -7.40 -38.88 3.20
CA THR A 726 -6.15 -39.37 3.82
C THR A 726 -6.35 -40.34 4.99
N THR A 727 -7.59 -40.52 5.44
CA THR A 727 -7.94 -41.46 6.52
C THR A 727 -8.41 -42.80 5.95
N PRO A 728 -7.97 -43.95 6.49
CA PRO A 728 -8.31 -45.26 5.93
C PRO A 728 -9.77 -45.65 6.22
N ARG A 729 -10.43 -46.21 5.19
CA ARG A 729 -11.78 -46.81 5.29
C ARG A 729 -11.78 -48.17 5.98
N ARG A 730 -10.67 -48.90 5.88
CA ARG A 730 -10.51 -50.26 6.39
C ARG A 730 -9.26 -50.36 7.26
N HIS A 731 -9.43 -50.87 8.46
CA HIS A 731 -8.34 -51.29 9.33
C HIS A 731 -7.98 -52.75 9.00
N SER A 732 -6.70 -53.09 9.06
CA SER A 732 -6.18 -54.42 8.71
C SER A 732 -6.80 -55.54 9.56
N VAL A 733 -7.12 -55.25 10.82
CA VAL A 733 -7.70 -56.21 11.78
C VAL A 733 -9.18 -55.98 12.04
N GLN A 734 -9.64 -54.72 12.10
CA GLN A 734 -11.00 -54.36 12.56
C GLN A 734 -12.01 -54.27 11.40
N GLY A 735 -11.55 -54.41 10.14
CA GLY A 735 -12.43 -54.30 8.98
C GLY A 735 -12.79 -52.85 8.64
N PHE A 736 -13.94 -52.65 7.98
CA PHE A 736 -14.40 -51.32 7.55
C PHE A 736 -14.87 -50.49 8.75
N ALA A 737 -14.65 -49.17 8.70
CA ALA A 737 -15.04 -48.24 9.77
C ALA A 737 -16.56 -48.03 9.87
N GLY A 738 -17.31 -48.39 8.82
CA GLY A 738 -18.77 -48.35 8.77
C GLY A 738 -19.34 -49.60 8.12
N ASP A 739 -20.66 -49.64 7.97
CA ASP A 739 -21.39 -50.84 7.58
C ASP A 739 -21.13 -51.33 6.14
N ALA A 740 -20.53 -50.49 5.29
CA ALA A 740 -20.24 -50.80 3.89
C ALA A 740 -18.93 -50.15 3.39
N PRO A 741 -18.28 -50.69 2.33
CA PRO A 741 -17.01 -50.17 1.80
C PRO A 741 -17.08 -48.70 1.32
N ASP A 742 -18.25 -48.25 0.87
CA ASP A 742 -18.53 -46.92 0.35
C ASP A 742 -18.95 -45.91 1.44
N SER A 743 -19.15 -46.35 2.69
CA SER A 743 -19.44 -45.51 3.86
C SER A 743 -18.52 -44.30 4.01
N SER A 744 -19.03 -43.20 4.53
CA SER A 744 -18.27 -41.98 4.86
C SER A 744 -17.47 -42.11 6.17
N MET A 745 -17.68 -43.18 6.94
CA MET A 745 -16.93 -43.47 8.17
C MET A 745 -15.46 -43.77 7.87
N ARG A 746 -14.56 -43.30 8.74
CA ARG A 746 -13.11 -43.51 8.66
C ARG A 746 -12.52 -43.84 10.02
N TRP A 747 -11.44 -44.62 10.03
CA TRP A 747 -10.69 -44.95 11.25
C TRP A 747 -9.66 -43.86 11.59
N VAL A 748 -9.86 -43.15 12.70
CA VAL A 748 -8.98 -42.08 13.21
C VAL A 748 -8.15 -42.56 14.41
N ASN A 749 -7.30 -41.68 14.96
CA ASN A 749 -6.38 -41.97 16.07
C ASN A 749 -5.36 -43.08 15.76
N GLN A 750 -4.88 -43.10 14.52
CA GLN A 750 -3.79 -43.97 14.07
C GLN A 750 -2.98 -43.28 12.97
N PHE A 751 -1.74 -43.73 12.76
CA PHE A 751 -0.91 -43.25 11.66
C PHE A 751 -1.12 -44.07 10.38
N THR A 752 -1.11 -43.37 9.25
CA THR A 752 -0.92 -43.92 7.91
C THR A 752 0.39 -43.38 7.32
N HIS A 753 1.15 -44.25 6.65
CA HIS A 753 2.49 -43.92 6.18
C HIS A 753 2.58 -44.05 4.67
N THR A 754 3.07 -43.00 4.01
CA THR A 754 3.52 -43.12 2.63
C THR A 754 4.90 -43.79 2.63
N ARG A 755 5.02 -44.90 1.87
CA ARG A 755 6.24 -45.73 1.82
C ARG A 755 7.14 -45.44 0.62
N ARG A 756 6.74 -44.54 -0.26
CA ARG A 756 7.52 -44.07 -1.42
C ARG A 756 7.41 -42.56 -1.56
N LEU A 757 8.35 -41.94 -2.27
CA LEU A 757 8.20 -40.54 -2.68
C LEU A 757 6.99 -40.38 -3.61
N ARG A 758 6.37 -39.20 -3.57
CA ARG A 758 5.17 -38.89 -4.36
C ARG A 758 5.49 -38.78 -5.84
N SER A 759 4.59 -39.25 -6.69
CA SER A 759 4.66 -39.18 -8.15
C SER A 759 3.42 -38.43 -8.68
N PRO A 760 3.38 -38.08 -9.98
CA PRO A 760 2.19 -37.55 -10.65
C PRO A 760 0.94 -38.44 -10.57
N ASP A 761 1.08 -39.71 -10.16
CA ASP A 761 -0.05 -40.62 -9.93
C ASP A 761 -0.75 -40.34 -8.59
N ASP A 762 -0.08 -39.67 -7.65
CA ASP A 762 -0.65 -39.28 -6.36
C ASP A 762 -1.41 -37.95 -6.50
N LYS A 763 -2.74 -38.03 -6.65
CA LYS A 763 -3.61 -36.88 -6.95
C LYS A 763 -4.45 -36.39 -5.77
N GLU A 764 -4.35 -37.05 -4.62
CA GLU A 764 -5.23 -36.79 -3.48
C GLU A 764 -4.89 -35.49 -2.75
N VAL A 765 -3.62 -35.05 -2.84
CA VAL A 765 -3.10 -33.84 -2.17
C VAL A 765 -2.32 -33.01 -3.18
N VAL A 766 -2.68 -31.73 -3.27
CA VAL A 766 -2.02 -30.74 -4.14
C VAL A 766 -0.67 -30.30 -3.58
N THR A 767 0.23 -29.86 -4.45
CA THR A 767 1.57 -29.35 -4.12
C THR A 767 2.40 -30.29 -3.20
N PRO A 768 2.43 -31.62 -3.44
CA PRO A 768 3.13 -32.54 -2.56
C PRO A 768 4.65 -32.33 -2.60
N ASN A 769 5.32 -32.52 -1.47
CA ASN A 769 6.78 -32.56 -1.40
C ASN A 769 7.31 -33.86 -2.02
N ASN A 770 8.43 -33.80 -2.75
CA ASN A 770 9.07 -34.97 -3.36
C ASN A 770 10.43 -35.34 -2.71
N ASP A 771 10.68 -34.85 -1.49
CA ASP A 771 11.94 -35.00 -0.74
C ASP A 771 11.78 -35.66 0.65
N THR A 772 10.54 -35.94 1.07
CA THR A 772 10.21 -36.54 2.36
C THR A 772 9.15 -37.63 2.23
N LEU A 773 9.19 -38.65 3.10
CA LEU A 773 8.06 -39.55 3.30
C LEU A 773 7.07 -38.95 4.30
N PHE A 774 5.78 -39.13 4.01
CA PHE A 774 4.70 -38.62 4.85
C PHE A 774 4.25 -39.66 5.90
N SER A 775 3.99 -39.17 7.11
CA SER A 775 3.28 -39.89 8.18
C SER A 775 2.07 -39.08 8.59
N ASN A 776 0.88 -39.57 8.32
CA ASN A 776 -0.37 -38.85 8.44
C ASN A 776 -1.21 -39.42 9.58
N ALA A 777 -1.82 -38.58 10.42
CA ALA A 777 -2.82 -39.02 11.38
C ALA A 777 -3.90 -37.95 11.56
N TRP A 778 -5.13 -38.38 11.81
CA TRP A 778 -6.21 -37.52 12.25
C TRP A 778 -6.56 -37.88 13.68
N LEU A 779 -6.54 -36.90 14.57
CA LEU A 779 -6.93 -37.06 15.95
C LEU A 779 -8.38 -36.60 16.15
N ASP A 780 -9.12 -37.41 16.88
CA ASP A 780 -10.40 -37.07 17.49
C ASP A 780 -10.21 -37.03 19.01
N LEU A 781 -10.19 -35.81 19.55
CA LEU A 781 -9.95 -35.54 20.97
C LEU A 781 -11.25 -35.46 21.78
N SER A 782 -12.42 -35.63 21.14
CA SER A 782 -13.74 -35.50 21.79
C SER A 782 -13.98 -36.48 22.93
N ALA A 783 -13.24 -37.60 22.94
CA ALA A 783 -13.29 -38.63 23.98
C ALA A 783 -12.15 -38.50 25.01
N GLY A 784 -11.42 -37.39 25.02
CA GLY A 784 -10.31 -37.11 25.93
C GLY A 784 -8.92 -37.09 25.26
N PRO A 785 -7.86 -36.83 26.05
CA PRO A 785 -6.51 -36.65 25.54
C PRO A 785 -5.91 -37.92 24.97
N LEU A 786 -4.91 -37.76 24.11
CA LEU A 786 -4.16 -38.82 23.43
C LEU A 786 -2.67 -38.69 23.72
N ILE A 787 -1.96 -39.82 23.74
CA ILE A 787 -0.50 -39.89 23.80
C ILE A 787 0.02 -40.39 22.47
N ILE A 788 0.99 -39.66 21.90
CA ILE A 788 1.71 -40.05 20.70
C ILE A 788 3.13 -40.48 21.08
N ASP A 789 3.47 -41.72 20.78
CA ASP A 789 4.81 -42.26 20.91
C ASP A 789 5.61 -41.99 19.63
N VAL A 790 6.73 -41.27 19.79
CA VAL A 790 7.62 -40.88 18.70
C VAL A 790 8.98 -41.56 18.90
N PRO A 791 9.49 -42.29 17.90
CA PRO A 791 10.79 -42.96 18.01
C PRO A 791 11.95 -41.97 18.02
N ALA A 792 13.15 -42.45 18.37
CA ALA A 792 14.36 -41.64 18.25
C ALA A 792 14.76 -41.49 16.77
N PHE A 793 14.91 -40.24 16.33
CA PHE A 793 15.32 -39.86 14.96
C PHE A 793 16.80 -39.46 14.84
N GLY A 794 17.48 -39.25 15.98
CA GLY A 794 18.87 -38.80 15.98
C GLY A 794 19.03 -37.44 15.28
N SER A 795 19.96 -37.33 14.33
CA SER A 795 20.20 -36.11 13.57
C SER A 795 19.32 -35.95 12.33
N ARG A 796 18.54 -36.98 11.95
CA ARG A 796 17.68 -36.93 10.75
C ARG A 796 16.62 -35.84 10.90
N TYR A 797 16.35 -35.12 9.82
CA TYR A 797 15.22 -34.19 9.79
C TYR A 797 13.89 -34.95 9.82
N TRP A 798 13.03 -34.54 10.75
CA TRP A 798 11.66 -35.02 10.87
C TRP A 798 10.83 -33.93 11.54
N VAL A 799 9.55 -33.91 11.20
CA VAL A 799 8.56 -33.08 11.89
C VAL A 799 7.18 -33.74 11.81
N LEU A 800 6.40 -33.60 12.87
CA LEU A 800 4.95 -33.71 12.92
C LEU A 800 4.39 -32.30 13.05
N GLY A 801 3.77 -31.79 11.98
CA GLY A 801 3.03 -30.53 12.02
C GLY A 801 1.58 -30.77 12.44
N PHE A 802 1.08 -29.98 13.37
CA PHE A 802 -0.28 -30.07 13.90
C PHE A 802 -1.10 -28.91 13.31
N LEU A 803 -2.14 -29.26 12.57
CA LEU A 803 -3.10 -28.32 11.99
C LEU A 803 -4.45 -28.49 12.67
N ASP A 804 -5.11 -27.37 12.97
CA ASP A 804 -6.51 -27.38 13.41
C ASP A 804 -7.47 -27.60 12.23
N ALA A 805 -8.77 -27.76 12.53
CA ALA A 805 -9.81 -27.92 11.51
C ALA A 805 -9.94 -26.74 10.52
N TRP A 806 -9.34 -25.58 10.82
CA TRP A 806 -9.36 -24.37 10.01
C TRP A 806 -8.08 -24.17 9.20
N THR A 807 -7.24 -25.22 9.08
CA THR A 807 -5.94 -25.24 8.38
C THR A 807 -4.80 -24.48 9.07
N ASN A 808 -5.00 -23.94 10.28
CA ASN A 808 -3.95 -23.21 10.99
C ASN A 808 -2.89 -24.19 11.51
N PRO A 809 -1.61 -24.04 11.13
CA PRO A 809 -0.53 -24.77 11.76
C PRO A 809 -0.17 -24.06 13.07
N TRP A 810 -0.34 -24.75 14.21
CA TRP A 810 -0.23 -24.12 15.54
C TRP A 810 0.82 -24.78 16.45
N ALA A 811 1.18 -26.04 16.20
CA ALA A 811 2.19 -26.77 16.95
C ALA A 811 3.06 -27.69 16.08
N TYR A 812 4.25 -28.02 16.59
CA TYR A 812 5.19 -28.93 15.94
C TYR A 812 5.92 -29.79 16.97
N ALA A 813 6.04 -31.08 16.67
CA ALA A 813 7.05 -31.94 17.28
C ALA A 813 8.04 -32.32 16.18
N GLY A 814 9.31 -31.93 16.33
CA GLY A 814 10.31 -32.20 15.32
C GLY A 814 11.72 -31.98 15.83
N ARG A 815 12.70 -32.15 14.92
CA ARG A 815 14.13 -31.98 15.21
C ARG A 815 14.43 -30.62 15.87
N ARG A 816 13.78 -29.54 15.43
CA ARG A 816 13.99 -28.18 15.96
C ARG A 816 13.33 -27.96 17.32
N THR A 817 12.07 -28.38 17.48
CA THR A 817 11.27 -28.06 18.67
C THR A 817 11.49 -29.01 19.83
N THR A 818 11.70 -30.30 19.52
CA THR A 818 11.75 -31.38 20.53
C THR A 818 13.00 -32.25 20.45
N GLY A 819 13.85 -32.03 19.43
CA GLY A 819 15.10 -32.75 19.24
C GLY A 819 14.94 -34.12 18.57
N GLY A 820 15.97 -34.95 18.68
CA GLY A 820 16.06 -36.26 18.02
C GLY A 820 15.87 -37.48 18.93
N LYS A 821 15.61 -37.28 20.22
CA LYS A 821 15.39 -38.37 21.18
C LYS A 821 13.97 -38.91 21.04
N ALA A 822 13.76 -40.15 21.49
CA ALA A 822 12.40 -40.69 21.62
C ALA A 822 11.62 -39.85 22.64
N GLN A 823 10.33 -39.66 22.37
CA GLN A 823 9.49 -38.77 23.17
C GLN A 823 8.03 -39.22 23.15
N ARG A 824 7.30 -38.80 24.17
CA ARG A 824 5.85 -38.97 24.27
C ARG A 824 5.20 -37.59 24.24
N LEU A 825 4.27 -37.40 23.30
CA LEU A 825 3.52 -36.15 23.15
C LEU A 825 2.15 -36.36 23.80
N PHE A 826 1.77 -35.49 24.72
CA PHE A 826 0.45 -35.46 25.34
C PHE A 826 -0.40 -34.41 24.64
N VAL A 827 -1.41 -34.85 23.89
CA VAL A 827 -2.29 -33.99 23.08
C VAL A 827 -3.68 -33.95 23.71
N HIS A 828 -4.20 -32.78 24.02
CA HIS A 828 -5.53 -32.63 24.62
C HIS A 828 -6.35 -31.55 23.92
N GLY A 829 -7.68 -31.70 23.93
CA GLY A 829 -8.62 -30.72 23.39
C GLY A 829 -8.80 -29.49 24.28
N PRO A 830 -9.48 -28.44 23.79
CA PRO A 830 -9.63 -27.16 24.50
C PRO A 830 -10.50 -27.26 25.77
N GLY A 831 -11.40 -28.25 25.87
CA GLY A 831 -12.29 -28.44 27.02
C GLY A 831 -11.72 -29.30 28.15
N TRP A 832 -10.47 -29.76 28.04
CA TRP A 832 -9.86 -30.66 29.01
C TRP A 832 -9.12 -29.90 30.13
N ASP A 833 -9.40 -30.26 31.40
CA ASP A 833 -8.91 -29.58 32.61
C ASP A 833 -8.22 -30.53 33.62
N GLY A 834 -7.88 -31.76 33.20
CA GLY A 834 -7.26 -32.77 34.05
C GLY A 834 -5.76 -32.54 34.34
N GLU A 835 -5.15 -33.47 35.08
CA GLU A 835 -3.71 -33.42 35.37
C GLU A 835 -2.86 -33.89 34.18
N ILE A 836 -1.84 -33.09 33.83
CA ILE A 836 -0.89 -33.41 32.77
C ILE A 836 0.11 -34.47 33.26
N PRO A 837 0.27 -35.61 32.57
CA PRO A 837 1.26 -36.62 32.92
C PRO A 837 2.70 -36.06 32.92
N ALA A 838 3.46 -36.35 33.98
CA ALA A 838 4.84 -35.88 34.10
C ALA A 838 5.75 -36.43 32.99
N GLY A 839 6.68 -35.60 32.50
CA GLY A 839 7.73 -36.01 31.56
C GLY A 839 7.30 -36.12 30.09
N MET A 840 6.11 -35.63 29.73
CA MET A 840 5.61 -35.59 28.35
C MET A 840 5.65 -34.17 27.76
N HIS A 841 5.81 -34.06 26.44
CA HIS A 841 5.68 -32.78 25.74
C HIS A 841 4.21 -32.48 25.47
N VAL A 842 3.71 -31.34 25.94
CA VAL A 842 2.28 -31.01 25.91
C VAL A 842 1.91 -30.23 24.65
N ILE A 843 0.81 -30.64 24.02
CA ILE A 843 0.26 -30.04 22.80
C ILE A 843 -1.23 -29.75 23.05
N SER A 844 -1.58 -28.50 23.36
CA SER A 844 -2.94 -28.05 23.69
C SER A 844 -3.71 -27.62 22.45
N ALA A 845 -4.59 -28.48 21.93
CA ALA A 845 -5.26 -28.25 20.67
C ALA A 845 -6.36 -27.18 20.75
N PRO A 846 -6.49 -26.29 19.74
CA PRO A 846 -7.56 -25.29 19.71
C PRO A 846 -8.92 -25.88 19.28
N SER A 847 -8.95 -27.13 18.81
CA SER A 847 -10.16 -27.84 18.38
C SER A 847 -10.04 -29.34 18.66
N GLU A 848 -11.17 -30.04 18.68
CA GLU A 848 -11.22 -31.49 18.89
C GLU A 848 -10.70 -32.29 17.68
N ASP A 849 -10.62 -31.63 16.53
CA ASP A 849 -10.24 -32.19 15.24
C ASP A 849 -8.84 -31.72 14.85
N VAL A 850 -7.85 -32.60 14.97
CA VAL A 850 -6.45 -32.25 14.67
C VAL A 850 -5.92 -33.10 13.53
N TRP A 851 -5.32 -32.44 12.54
CA TRP A 851 -4.59 -33.10 11.47
C TRP A 851 -3.09 -33.07 11.77
N ILE A 852 -2.47 -34.23 11.78
CA ILE A 852 -1.02 -34.39 11.87
C ILE A 852 -0.48 -34.70 10.48
N ILE A 853 0.35 -33.79 9.97
CA ILE A 853 1.13 -33.99 8.74
C ILE A 853 2.61 -34.14 9.08
N GLY A 854 3.05 -35.40 9.11
CA GLY A 854 4.43 -35.77 9.36
C GLY A 854 5.27 -35.77 8.09
N ARG A 855 6.48 -35.24 8.15
CA ARG A 855 7.48 -35.26 7.07
C ARG A 855 8.79 -35.80 7.60
N ILE A 856 9.33 -36.84 6.97
CA ILE A 856 10.61 -37.47 7.34
C ILE A 856 11.53 -37.44 6.13
N LEU A 857 12.70 -36.82 6.28
CA LEU A 857 13.71 -36.76 5.22
C LEU A 857 14.17 -38.17 4.84
N VAL A 858 14.27 -38.43 3.53
CA VAL A 858 14.81 -39.65 2.97
C VAL A 858 15.74 -39.34 1.81
N ASP A 859 16.89 -40.00 1.77
CA ASP A 859 17.74 -40.04 0.57
C ASP A 859 17.21 -41.21 -0.27
N ALA A 860 16.66 -40.99 -1.46
CA ALA A 860 15.78 -41.91 -2.20
C ALA A 860 16.38 -43.28 -2.67
N ASP A 861 17.41 -43.79 -1.99
CA ASP A 861 17.94 -45.15 -2.16
C ASP A 861 17.17 -46.18 -1.29
N SER A 862 17.20 -47.44 -1.73
CA SER A 862 16.44 -48.53 -1.10
C SER A 862 16.88 -48.84 0.34
N THR A 863 18.11 -48.51 0.71
CA THR A 863 18.64 -48.78 2.05
C THR A 863 18.17 -47.73 3.04
N ASP A 864 18.15 -46.46 2.67
CA ASP A 864 17.63 -45.39 3.52
C ASP A 864 16.11 -45.44 3.64
N LEU A 865 15.40 -45.78 2.55
CA LEU A 865 13.95 -46.01 2.57
C LEU A 865 13.55 -47.05 3.63
N ALA A 866 14.25 -48.18 3.71
CA ALA A 866 13.97 -49.21 4.71
C ALA A 866 14.17 -48.71 6.15
N LYS A 867 15.17 -47.84 6.39
CA LYS A 867 15.38 -47.22 7.72
C LYS A 867 14.24 -46.27 8.09
N VAL A 868 13.76 -45.46 7.13
CA VAL A 868 12.62 -44.56 7.36
C VAL A 868 11.34 -45.37 7.58
N HIS A 869 11.13 -46.48 6.88
CA HIS A 869 9.99 -47.38 7.13
C HIS A 869 10.01 -47.94 8.56
N ALA A 870 11.17 -48.39 9.03
CA ALA A 870 11.31 -48.88 10.40
C ALA A 870 11.07 -47.79 11.46
N LEU A 871 11.35 -46.52 11.15
CA LEU A 871 10.97 -45.39 12.01
C LEU A 871 9.46 -45.14 11.96
N GLN A 872 8.85 -45.16 10.78
CA GLN A 872 7.41 -44.99 10.60
C GLN A 872 6.62 -46.04 11.40
N ASP A 873 7.02 -47.31 11.34
CA ASP A 873 6.36 -48.43 12.03
C ASP A 873 6.32 -48.30 13.56
N ARG A 874 7.13 -47.41 14.12
CA ARG A 874 7.24 -47.20 15.58
C ARG A 874 6.42 -46.03 16.10
N PHE A 875 5.76 -45.27 15.23
CA PHE A 875 4.77 -44.30 15.69
C PHE A 875 3.54 -45.03 16.24
N ALA A 876 3.08 -44.63 17.41
CA ALA A 876 1.86 -45.18 18.01
C ALA A 876 1.03 -44.07 18.68
N ILE A 877 -0.29 -44.31 18.76
CA ILE A 877 -1.24 -43.43 19.44
C ILE A 877 -2.01 -44.28 20.46
N CYS A 878 -2.02 -43.86 21.72
CA CYS A 878 -2.72 -44.54 22.81
C CYS A 878 -3.44 -43.54 23.71
N ARG A 879 -4.33 -44.04 24.58
CA ARG A 879 -4.95 -43.27 25.65
C ARG A 879 -3.99 -43.14 26.85
N PRO A 880 -4.20 -42.19 27.78
CA PRO A 880 -3.34 -42.01 28.95
C PRO A 880 -3.23 -43.24 29.86
N ASP A 881 -4.26 -44.09 29.89
CA ASP A 881 -4.29 -45.35 30.62
C ASP A 881 -3.62 -46.52 29.86
N GLY A 882 -3.10 -46.28 28.66
CA GLY A 882 -2.48 -47.28 27.79
C GLY A 882 -3.46 -48.05 26.89
N ALA A 883 -4.77 -47.77 26.95
CA ALA A 883 -5.74 -48.40 26.07
C ALA A 883 -5.56 -47.96 24.59
N PRO A 884 -5.99 -48.80 23.61
CA PRO A 884 -5.99 -48.40 22.21
C PRO A 884 -6.78 -47.11 21.97
N ALA A 885 -6.21 -46.17 21.22
CA ALA A 885 -6.86 -44.89 20.92
C ALA A 885 -7.82 -44.94 19.72
N LEU A 886 -7.81 -46.05 18.96
CA LEU A 886 -8.52 -46.23 17.70
C LEU A 886 -10.02 -45.88 17.83
N SER A 887 -10.50 -45.01 16.95
CA SER A 887 -11.90 -44.54 16.92
C SER A 887 -12.39 -44.41 15.48
N THR A 888 -13.69 -44.19 15.30
CA THR A 888 -14.29 -43.91 13.99
C THR A 888 -14.94 -42.54 13.96
N VAL A 889 -14.83 -41.84 12.83
CA VAL A 889 -15.46 -40.54 12.59
C VAL A 889 -16.12 -40.55 11.22
N ASP A 890 -17.30 -39.94 11.12
CA ASP A 890 -17.95 -39.68 9.85
C ASP A 890 -17.28 -38.47 9.17
N CYS A 891 -16.67 -38.69 8.01
CA CYS A 891 -16.05 -37.61 7.24
C CYS A 891 -17.03 -36.88 6.31
N LEU A 892 -18.30 -37.31 6.28
CA LEU A 892 -19.42 -36.70 5.55
C LEU A 892 -19.27 -36.65 4.02
N ILE A 893 -18.12 -37.02 3.47
CA ILE A 893 -17.78 -36.92 2.03
C ILE A 893 -17.68 -38.32 1.42
N HIS A 894 -18.45 -38.54 0.36
CA HIS A 894 -18.46 -39.81 -0.39
C HIS A 894 -17.58 -39.75 -1.63
N ASN A 895 -17.59 -38.62 -2.35
CA ASN A 895 -16.81 -38.40 -3.57
C ASN A 895 -15.36 -37.95 -3.23
N ARG A 896 -14.39 -38.31 -4.07
CA ARG A 896 -12.97 -37.94 -3.93
C ARG A 896 -12.51 -36.86 -4.91
N ASP A 897 -13.44 -36.25 -5.65
CA ASP A 897 -13.10 -35.19 -6.60
C ASP A 897 -12.44 -34.00 -5.88
N THR A 898 -11.47 -33.40 -6.56
CA THR A 898 -10.69 -32.23 -6.12
C THR A 898 -11.14 -30.94 -6.80
N GLY A 899 -12.13 -31.03 -7.71
CA GLY A 899 -12.78 -29.91 -8.37
C GLY A 899 -13.69 -29.09 -7.45
N THR A 900 -14.42 -28.14 -8.05
CA THR A 900 -15.41 -27.33 -7.33
C THR A 900 -16.54 -28.24 -6.81
N PRO A 901 -16.88 -28.20 -5.51
CA PRO A 901 -17.89 -29.09 -4.94
C PRO A 901 -19.31 -28.69 -5.34
N ASP A 902 -20.24 -29.65 -5.28
CA ASP A 902 -21.67 -29.35 -5.40
C ASP A 902 -22.14 -28.49 -4.21
N ALA A 903 -22.98 -27.49 -4.47
CA ALA A 903 -23.46 -26.54 -3.46
C ALA A 903 -24.20 -27.23 -2.29
N SER A 904 -24.97 -28.28 -2.57
CA SER A 904 -25.70 -29.02 -1.53
C SER A 904 -24.78 -29.87 -0.66
N GLU A 905 -23.74 -30.48 -1.27
CA GLU A 905 -22.70 -31.20 -0.53
C GLU A 905 -21.89 -30.22 0.34
N TYR A 906 -21.49 -29.07 -0.21
CA TYR A 906 -20.74 -28.03 0.48
C TYR A 906 -21.48 -27.54 1.73
N LEU A 907 -22.76 -27.17 1.59
CA LEU A 907 -23.60 -26.71 2.71
C LEU A 907 -23.79 -27.79 3.77
N ARG A 908 -24.07 -29.04 3.38
CA ARG A 908 -24.27 -30.16 4.32
C ARG A 908 -23.00 -30.47 5.12
N VAL A 909 -21.84 -30.50 4.46
CA VAL A 909 -20.56 -30.76 5.13
C VAL A 909 -20.24 -29.64 6.11
N LEU A 910 -20.38 -28.38 5.69
CA LEU A 910 -20.08 -27.23 6.55
C LEU A 910 -21.04 -27.05 7.70
N ASP A 911 -22.33 -27.34 7.54
CA ASP A 911 -23.30 -27.31 8.63
C ASP A 911 -22.86 -28.21 9.82
N MET A 912 -22.29 -29.38 9.53
CA MET A 912 -21.73 -30.25 10.57
C MET A 912 -20.36 -29.78 11.06
N MET A 913 -19.46 -29.40 10.15
CA MET A 913 -18.11 -29.00 10.51
C MET A 913 -18.09 -27.71 11.35
N LEU A 914 -18.97 -26.75 11.07
CA LEU A 914 -19.10 -25.50 11.85
C LEU A 914 -19.64 -25.75 13.26
N ARG A 915 -20.52 -26.74 13.44
CA ARG A 915 -20.97 -27.14 14.79
C ARG A 915 -19.85 -27.79 15.59
N ARG A 916 -19.04 -28.63 14.93
CA ARG A 916 -17.95 -29.37 15.58
C ARG A 916 -16.72 -28.50 15.83
N ASN A 917 -16.44 -27.56 14.95
CA ASN A 917 -15.29 -26.65 14.98
C ASN A 917 -15.77 -25.21 14.77
N PRO A 918 -16.45 -24.62 15.77
CA PRO A 918 -17.01 -23.27 15.63
C PRO A 918 -15.91 -22.24 15.35
N PRO A 919 -16.16 -21.27 14.45
CA PRO A 919 -15.22 -20.19 14.21
C PRO A 919 -15.17 -19.23 15.41
N ALA A 920 -14.07 -18.48 15.55
CA ALA A 920 -13.91 -17.48 16.61
C ALA A 920 -14.91 -16.31 16.49
N ALA A 921 -15.39 -16.02 15.28
CA ALA A 921 -16.44 -15.05 14.98
C ALA A 921 -17.49 -15.67 14.04
N PRO A 922 -18.78 -15.26 14.12
CA PRO A 922 -19.80 -15.74 13.20
C PRO A 922 -19.43 -15.48 11.74
N VAL A 923 -19.67 -16.46 10.87
CA VAL A 923 -19.48 -16.28 9.41
C VAL A 923 -20.60 -15.36 8.90
N PRO A 924 -20.27 -14.16 8.37
CA PRO A 924 -21.28 -13.24 7.86
C PRO A 924 -22.13 -13.89 6.77
N GLY A 925 -23.45 -13.71 6.84
CA GLY A 925 -24.37 -14.22 5.81
C GLY A 925 -24.55 -15.75 5.78
N TRP A 926 -24.06 -16.49 6.77
CA TRP A 926 -24.15 -17.96 6.78
C TRP A 926 -25.42 -18.52 7.47
N PRO A 927 -26.11 -19.52 6.87
CA PRO A 927 -25.91 -20.05 5.52
C PRO A 927 -26.61 -19.17 4.47
N PRO A 928 -25.97 -18.88 3.33
CA PRO A 928 -26.62 -18.19 2.22
C PRO A 928 -27.55 -19.15 1.44
N ALA A 929 -28.34 -18.61 0.50
CA ALA A 929 -29.21 -19.42 -0.36
C ALA A 929 -28.38 -20.36 -1.27
N THR A 930 -28.89 -21.57 -1.55
CA THR A 930 -28.14 -22.60 -2.30
C THR A 930 -27.77 -22.16 -3.73
N CYS A 931 -28.62 -21.36 -4.39
CA CYS A 931 -28.30 -20.80 -5.71
C CYS A 931 -27.09 -19.85 -5.65
N ASP A 932 -26.96 -19.09 -4.57
CA ASP A 932 -25.86 -18.12 -4.40
C ASP A 932 -24.55 -18.84 -4.10
N ILE A 933 -24.60 -19.96 -3.37
CA ILE A 933 -23.41 -20.81 -3.10
C ILE A 933 -22.84 -21.41 -4.37
N HIS A 934 -23.69 -21.91 -5.27
CA HIS A 934 -23.21 -22.56 -6.49
C HIS A 934 -22.33 -21.61 -7.31
N THR A 935 -22.85 -20.41 -7.58
CA THR A 935 -22.12 -19.36 -8.31
C THR A 935 -20.89 -18.87 -7.52
N ALA A 936 -21.02 -18.66 -6.20
CA ALA A 936 -19.91 -18.23 -5.37
C ALA A 936 -18.77 -19.26 -5.30
N LEU A 937 -19.08 -20.56 -5.31
CA LEU A 937 -18.09 -21.63 -5.36
C LEU A 937 -17.31 -21.60 -6.66
N ASP A 938 -18.00 -21.52 -7.80
CA ASP A 938 -17.33 -21.46 -9.11
C ASP A 938 -16.41 -20.23 -9.20
N GLU A 939 -16.89 -19.06 -8.78
CA GLU A 939 -16.12 -17.82 -8.79
C GLU A 939 -14.90 -17.88 -7.86
N VAL A 940 -15.08 -18.26 -6.59
CA VAL A 940 -13.97 -18.35 -5.63
C VAL A 940 -12.93 -19.39 -6.07
N TYR A 941 -13.36 -20.57 -6.52
CA TYR A 941 -12.44 -21.60 -6.99
C TYR A 941 -11.72 -21.23 -8.28
N THR A 942 -12.30 -20.37 -9.12
CA THR A 942 -11.65 -19.86 -10.34
C THR A 942 -10.63 -18.78 -9.99
N ASN A 943 -11.01 -17.80 -9.16
CA ASN A 943 -10.13 -16.71 -8.72
C ASN A 943 -8.91 -17.22 -7.95
N LEU A 944 -9.09 -18.19 -7.05
CA LEU A 944 -7.96 -18.81 -6.32
C LEU A 944 -7.02 -19.62 -7.24
N ARG A 945 -7.48 -19.94 -8.45
CA ARG A 945 -6.82 -20.82 -9.42
C ARG A 945 -6.12 -20.02 -10.51
N GLU A 946 -6.66 -18.90 -10.95
CA GLU A 946 -6.12 -18.16 -12.11
C GLU A 946 -5.24 -16.97 -11.73
N VAL A 947 -5.49 -16.33 -10.58
CA VAL A 947 -4.75 -15.12 -10.17
C VAL A 947 -3.34 -15.48 -9.72
N ALA A 948 -2.36 -15.15 -10.57
CA ALA A 948 -0.93 -15.34 -10.28
C ALA A 948 -0.40 -14.37 -9.21
N ASN A 949 0.55 -14.83 -8.41
CA ASN A 949 1.25 -13.95 -7.47
C ASN A 949 2.36 -13.16 -8.16
N SER A 950 2.46 -11.87 -7.87
CA SER A 950 3.54 -11.00 -8.35
C SER A 950 4.90 -11.34 -7.71
N SER A 951 6.00 -10.98 -8.39
CA SER A 951 7.40 -11.13 -7.94
C SER A 951 7.76 -10.18 -6.78
N ALA A 952 7.20 -10.42 -5.59
CA ALA A 952 7.38 -9.55 -4.42
C ALA A 952 8.83 -9.50 -3.87
N LEU A 953 9.60 -10.58 -4.05
CA LEU A 953 11.01 -10.68 -3.64
C LEU A 953 11.99 -10.35 -4.79
N GLY A 954 11.49 -10.09 -5.99
CA GLY A 954 12.29 -9.91 -7.20
C GLY A 954 12.78 -11.22 -7.82
N GLY A 955 13.19 -11.15 -9.09
CA GLY A 955 13.73 -12.31 -9.82
C GLY A 955 12.73 -13.44 -10.09
N GLY A 956 11.42 -13.18 -9.97
CA GLY A 956 10.33 -14.13 -10.14
C GLY A 956 9.77 -14.67 -8.82
N TRP A 957 10.39 -14.33 -7.68
CA TRP A 957 10.08 -14.95 -6.39
C TRP A 957 9.08 -14.16 -5.54
N THR A 958 8.31 -14.88 -4.73
CA THR A 958 7.40 -14.35 -3.72
C THR A 958 7.35 -15.26 -2.48
N THR A 959 7.03 -14.69 -1.32
CA THR A 959 6.68 -15.45 -0.10
C THR A 959 5.16 -15.48 0.02
N ALA A 960 4.51 -16.31 -0.80
CA ALA A 960 3.05 -16.41 -0.81
C ALA A 960 2.45 -16.96 0.50
N ILE A 961 3.28 -17.55 1.36
CA ILE A 961 2.87 -18.10 2.66
C ILE A 961 3.86 -17.68 3.74
N SER A 962 3.42 -16.83 4.67
CA SER A 962 4.23 -16.32 5.79
C SER A 962 3.51 -16.53 7.12
N ILE A 963 3.26 -17.80 7.47
CA ILE A 963 2.49 -18.20 8.65
C ILE A 963 3.39 -18.77 9.75
N ARG A 964 3.12 -18.45 11.02
CA ARG A 964 3.79 -19.08 12.19
C ARG A 964 2.84 -19.90 13.04
N THR A 965 1.69 -19.33 13.40
CA THR A 965 0.75 -19.94 14.36
C THR A 965 -0.72 -19.96 13.88
N GLY A 966 -1.05 -19.22 12.81
CA GLY A 966 -2.42 -19.10 12.27
C GLY A 966 -2.50 -18.05 11.14
N PHE A 967 -3.57 -18.10 10.36
CA PHE A 967 -3.86 -17.12 9.29
C PHE A 967 -4.71 -15.95 9.76
N ASP A 968 -5.33 -16.08 10.93
CA ASP A 968 -6.20 -15.06 11.52
C ASP A 968 -7.28 -14.54 10.54
N ASP A 969 -7.38 -13.23 10.28
CA ASP A 969 -8.36 -12.63 9.34
C ASP A 969 -7.86 -12.58 7.88
N ASP A 970 -6.72 -13.19 7.56
CA ASP A 970 -6.27 -13.35 6.17
C ASP A 970 -7.02 -14.48 5.48
N ILE A 971 -8.31 -14.23 5.30
CA ILE A 971 -9.27 -15.16 4.74
C ILE A 971 -8.86 -15.54 3.31
N VAL A 972 -8.32 -14.59 2.56
CA VAL A 972 -7.91 -14.81 1.16
C VAL A 972 -6.70 -15.74 1.09
N THR A 973 -5.62 -15.46 1.83
CA THR A 973 -4.44 -16.33 1.84
C THR A 973 -4.78 -17.68 2.45
N ARG A 974 -5.61 -17.74 3.51
CA ARG A 974 -6.05 -19.00 4.11
C ARG A 974 -6.86 -19.86 3.13
N ALA A 975 -7.83 -19.27 2.44
CA ALA A 975 -8.62 -19.94 1.41
C ALA A 975 -7.72 -20.44 0.26
N ARG A 976 -6.75 -19.61 -0.16
CA ARG A 976 -5.76 -19.98 -1.17
C ARG A 976 -4.87 -21.12 -0.71
N VAL A 977 -4.36 -21.10 0.52
CA VAL A 977 -3.57 -22.21 1.10
C VAL A 977 -4.42 -23.47 1.20
N ALA A 978 -5.63 -23.39 1.73
CA ALA A 978 -6.52 -24.53 1.87
C ALA A 978 -6.78 -25.25 0.54
N ARG A 979 -6.85 -24.50 -0.55
CA ARG A 979 -7.11 -25.05 -1.88
C ARG A 979 -5.85 -25.44 -2.64
N ASN A 980 -4.80 -24.60 -2.64
CA ASN A 980 -3.61 -24.77 -3.50
C ASN A 980 -2.44 -25.46 -2.76
N TRP A 981 -2.27 -25.20 -1.45
CA TRP A 981 -1.04 -25.49 -0.70
C TRP A 981 -1.31 -26.13 0.68
N ILE A 982 -2.40 -26.90 0.78
CA ILE A 982 -2.88 -27.46 2.03
C ILE A 982 -1.82 -28.32 2.75
N GLY A 983 -1.77 -28.23 4.08
CA GLY A 983 -0.75 -28.91 4.88
C GLY A 983 0.59 -28.15 4.96
N THR A 984 0.60 -26.87 4.63
CA THR A 984 1.72 -25.96 4.83
C THR A 984 2.12 -25.90 6.32
N LEU A 985 3.42 -25.94 6.60
CA LEU A 985 3.95 -25.75 7.96
C LEU A 985 4.23 -24.27 8.23
N GLY A 986 4.50 -23.96 9.49
CA GLY A 986 4.94 -22.62 9.87
C GLY A 986 6.34 -22.35 9.34
N ILE A 987 6.59 -21.07 9.04
CA ILE A 987 7.76 -20.58 8.34
C ILE A 987 9.08 -20.91 9.04
N ASP A 988 9.09 -21.01 10.37
CA ASP A 988 10.27 -21.43 11.16
C ASP A 988 10.66 -22.89 10.94
N GLU A 989 9.70 -23.71 10.54
CA GLU A 989 9.94 -25.12 10.29
C GLU A 989 10.20 -25.40 8.82
N ALA A 990 9.34 -24.87 7.94
CA ALA A 990 9.54 -24.91 6.50
C ALA A 990 9.02 -23.61 5.87
N MET A 991 9.89 -22.89 5.18
CA MET A 991 9.54 -21.70 4.41
C MET A 991 9.38 -22.07 2.94
N TYR A 992 8.34 -21.52 2.30
CA TYR A 992 7.95 -21.83 0.92
C TYR A 992 8.08 -20.57 0.07
N ILE A 993 9.14 -20.50 -0.73
CA ILE A 993 9.38 -19.42 -1.69
C ILE A 993 8.86 -19.88 -3.04
N MET A 994 7.97 -19.10 -3.64
CA MET A 994 7.23 -19.49 -4.83
C MET A 994 7.57 -18.60 -6.01
N ALA A 995 7.50 -19.15 -7.21
CA ALA A 995 7.60 -18.36 -8.43
C ALA A 995 6.56 -18.83 -9.45
N GLU A 996 5.67 -17.92 -9.84
CA GLU A 996 4.67 -18.10 -10.91
C GLU A 996 5.04 -17.29 -12.16
N VAL A 997 5.99 -16.36 -12.02
CA VAL A 997 6.52 -15.51 -13.09
C VAL A 997 8.05 -15.60 -13.13
N ASP A 998 8.66 -15.20 -14.23
CA ASP A 998 10.11 -15.11 -14.41
C ASP A 998 10.66 -13.74 -13.93
N ALA A 999 11.96 -13.52 -14.15
CA ALA A 999 12.63 -12.27 -13.77
C ALA A 999 12.11 -11.01 -14.50
N ARG A 1000 11.32 -11.19 -15.57
CA ARG A 1000 10.68 -10.12 -16.37
C ARG A 1000 9.19 -9.96 -16.03
N ASP A 1001 8.73 -10.58 -14.93
CA ASP A 1001 7.33 -10.62 -14.50
C ASP A 1001 6.38 -11.30 -15.50
N GLU A 1002 6.90 -12.13 -16.41
CA GLU A 1002 6.09 -12.92 -17.34
C GLU A 1002 5.80 -14.32 -16.78
N ALA A 1003 4.60 -14.85 -17.00
CA ALA A 1003 4.20 -16.17 -16.49
C ALA A 1003 5.16 -17.29 -16.91
N LEU A 1004 5.47 -18.19 -15.97
CA LEU A 1004 6.27 -19.38 -16.25
C LEU A 1004 5.47 -20.37 -17.11
N THR A 1005 5.95 -20.60 -18.33
CA THR A 1005 5.33 -21.50 -19.30
C THR A 1005 6.35 -22.48 -19.87
N GLY A 1006 5.98 -23.75 -20.05
CA GLY A 1006 6.91 -24.73 -20.61
C GLY A 1006 7.19 -24.57 -22.11
N GLN A 1007 6.59 -23.57 -22.77
CA GLN A 1007 6.98 -23.13 -24.11
C GLN A 1007 8.33 -22.39 -24.11
N ARG A 1008 8.83 -21.98 -22.94
CA ARG A 1008 10.05 -21.20 -22.76
C ARG A 1008 11.09 -21.99 -21.97
N ARG A 1009 12.33 -21.50 -22.00
CA ARG A 1009 13.46 -22.10 -21.30
C ARG A 1009 13.95 -21.14 -20.22
N TYR A 1010 14.25 -21.68 -19.04
CA TYR A 1010 14.69 -20.89 -17.91
C TYR A 1010 15.93 -21.50 -17.27
N VAL A 1011 16.73 -20.64 -16.64
CA VAL A 1011 17.87 -21.04 -15.82
C VAL A 1011 17.77 -20.36 -14.45
N LEU A 1012 17.88 -21.18 -13.40
CA LEU A 1012 18.07 -20.72 -12.03
C LEU A 1012 19.51 -21.00 -11.61
N ARG A 1013 20.27 -19.97 -11.25
CA ARG A 1013 21.69 -20.12 -10.93
C ARG A 1013 22.04 -19.62 -9.53
N PHE A 1014 22.50 -20.53 -8.68
CA PHE A 1014 23.15 -20.18 -7.41
C PHE A 1014 24.64 -19.96 -7.63
N ALA A 1015 25.13 -18.77 -7.31
CA ALA A 1015 26.56 -18.46 -7.36
C ALA A 1015 27.34 -19.30 -6.32
N PRO A 1016 28.67 -19.46 -6.48
CA PRO A 1016 29.49 -20.21 -5.53
C PRO A 1016 29.33 -19.67 -4.10
N GLY A 1017 28.89 -20.52 -3.16
CA GLY A 1017 28.66 -20.14 -1.77
C GLY A 1017 27.32 -19.44 -1.48
N GLU A 1018 26.56 -19.04 -2.49
CA GLU A 1018 25.29 -18.29 -2.38
C GLU A 1018 24.04 -19.18 -2.40
N GLY A 1019 24.18 -20.46 -2.06
CA GLY A 1019 23.04 -21.36 -1.89
C GLY A 1019 22.17 -20.99 -0.67
N PRO A 1020 20.91 -21.49 -0.61
CA PRO A 1020 20.02 -21.27 0.52
C PRO A 1020 20.65 -21.66 1.87
N LYS A 1021 20.39 -20.87 2.90
CA LYS A 1021 20.93 -21.02 4.26
C LYS A 1021 19.91 -21.71 5.16
N VAL A 1022 20.10 -23.00 5.39
CA VAL A 1022 19.16 -23.86 6.13
C VAL A 1022 19.91 -24.75 7.12
N ASP A 1023 19.28 -25.07 8.24
CA ASP A 1023 19.84 -25.97 9.26
C ASP A 1023 19.52 -27.45 8.98
N ALA A 1024 18.60 -27.72 8.04
CA ALA A 1024 18.25 -29.08 7.60
C ALA A 1024 18.62 -29.34 6.13
N PHE A 1025 17.80 -28.89 5.18
CA PHE A 1025 18.01 -29.08 3.73
C PHE A 1025 17.07 -28.16 2.93
N TRP A 1026 17.26 -28.08 1.61
CA TRP A 1026 16.36 -27.33 0.73
C TRP A 1026 16.04 -28.09 -0.57
N SER A 1027 14.91 -27.77 -1.19
CA SER A 1027 14.54 -28.32 -2.49
C SER A 1027 13.72 -27.33 -3.31
N ILE A 1028 13.82 -27.40 -4.63
CA ILE A 1028 12.93 -26.75 -5.58
C ILE A 1028 12.10 -27.81 -6.29
N THR A 1029 10.79 -27.66 -6.30
CA THR A 1029 9.84 -28.57 -6.96
C THR A 1029 8.98 -27.80 -7.95
N LEU A 1030 8.64 -28.43 -9.07
CA LEU A 1030 7.80 -27.84 -10.13
C LEU A 1030 6.41 -28.47 -10.12
N TYR A 1031 5.38 -27.65 -10.31
CA TYR A 1031 3.99 -28.07 -10.38
C TYR A 1031 3.29 -27.45 -11.58
N ARG A 1032 2.34 -28.18 -12.16
CA ARG A 1032 1.42 -27.62 -13.15
C ARG A 1032 0.53 -26.58 -12.47
N ARG A 1033 0.30 -25.44 -13.14
CA ARG A 1033 -0.46 -24.34 -12.55
C ARG A 1033 -1.96 -24.61 -12.42
N SER A 1034 -2.54 -25.41 -13.32
CA SER A 1034 -3.99 -25.65 -13.38
C SER A 1034 -4.51 -26.50 -12.22
N ASP A 1035 -3.76 -27.52 -11.80
CA ASP A 1035 -4.18 -28.49 -10.78
C ASP A 1035 -3.22 -28.59 -9.58
N CYS A 1036 -2.10 -27.86 -9.59
CA CYS A 1036 -1.08 -27.87 -8.54
C CYS A 1036 -0.45 -29.26 -8.32
N LEU A 1037 -0.44 -30.13 -9.35
CA LEU A 1037 0.13 -31.48 -9.28
C LEU A 1037 1.52 -31.57 -9.90
N LEU A 1038 2.24 -32.66 -9.57
CA LEU A 1038 3.54 -32.97 -10.15
C LEU A 1038 3.40 -33.27 -11.65
N VAL A 1039 4.41 -32.87 -12.42
CA VAL A 1039 4.43 -33.05 -13.88
C VAL A 1039 5.14 -34.35 -14.24
N ALA A 1040 4.43 -35.26 -14.92
CA ALA A 1040 5.02 -36.48 -15.49
C ALA A 1040 6.13 -36.13 -16.47
N ASN A 1041 7.29 -36.80 -16.34
CA ASN A 1041 8.45 -36.51 -17.16
C ASN A 1041 9.34 -37.74 -17.40
N PRO A 1042 10.14 -37.75 -18.49
CA PRO A 1042 10.86 -38.94 -18.93
C PRO A 1042 11.94 -39.47 -17.99
N ILE A 1043 12.39 -38.64 -17.03
CA ILE A 1043 13.48 -38.98 -16.10
C ILE A 1043 12.99 -39.18 -14.66
N ASN A 1044 11.68 -39.15 -14.43
CA ASN A 1044 11.04 -39.27 -13.11
C ASN A 1044 11.67 -38.37 -12.04
N ARG A 1045 11.99 -37.12 -12.42
CA ARG A 1045 12.55 -36.11 -11.50
C ARG A 1045 11.58 -34.97 -11.34
N TYR A 1046 11.14 -34.72 -10.11
CA TYR A 1046 10.15 -33.69 -9.83
C TYR A 1046 10.69 -32.58 -8.92
N SER A 1047 11.80 -32.85 -8.21
CA SER A 1047 12.50 -31.87 -7.39
C SER A 1047 14.02 -31.95 -7.54
N ILE A 1048 14.70 -30.84 -7.27
CA ILE A 1048 16.16 -30.75 -7.11
C ILE A 1048 16.45 -30.06 -5.78
N GLY A 1049 17.41 -30.56 -5.01
CA GLY A 1049 17.82 -29.97 -3.73
C GLY A 1049 19.30 -30.18 -3.45
N ASP A 1050 19.80 -29.67 -2.34
CA ASP A 1050 21.18 -29.88 -1.89
C ASP A 1050 21.56 -31.35 -1.68
N ARG A 1051 20.58 -32.22 -1.47
CA ARG A 1051 20.76 -33.66 -1.29
C ARG A 1051 20.53 -34.50 -2.56
N THR A 1052 20.18 -33.88 -3.69
CA THR A 1052 19.97 -34.62 -4.93
C THR A 1052 21.28 -35.26 -5.41
N GLN A 1053 21.27 -36.59 -5.59
CA GLN A 1053 22.45 -37.33 -6.04
C GLN A 1053 22.80 -37.00 -7.50
N GLY A 1054 24.09 -36.86 -7.78
CA GLY A 1054 24.61 -36.66 -9.14
C GLY A 1054 24.50 -35.24 -9.67
N LEU A 1055 24.21 -34.23 -8.83
CA LEU A 1055 24.27 -32.83 -9.23
C LEU A 1055 25.68 -32.44 -9.67
N ARG A 1056 25.76 -31.70 -10.78
CA ARG A 1056 27.01 -31.18 -11.31
C ARG A 1056 27.12 -29.69 -11.02
N ARG A 1057 28.26 -29.27 -10.47
CA ARG A 1057 28.57 -27.85 -10.30
C ARG A 1057 29.10 -27.26 -11.59
N ASP A 1058 28.86 -25.98 -11.77
CA ASP A 1058 29.46 -25.17 -12.84
C ASP A 1058 30.98 -25.08 -12.63
N ALA A 1059 31.72 -24.63 -13.66
CA ALA A 1059 33.18 -24.55 -13.62
C ALA A 1059 33.72 -23.66 -12.48
N ASP A 1060 32.94 -22.65 -12.06
CA ASP A 1060 33.28 -21.75 -10.97
C ASP A 1060 32.81 -22.26 -9.58
N GLY A 1061 32.19 -23.43 -9.52
CA GLY A 1061 31.64 -24.02 -8.30
C GLY A 1061 30.17 -23.67 -8.02
N GLY A 1062 29.53 -22.87 -8.88
CA GLY A 1062 28.11 -22.55 -8.82
C GLY A 1062 27.20 -23.75 -9.12
N LEU A 1063 25.89 -23.56 -8.98
CA LEU A 1063 24.87 -24.56 -9.32
C LEU A 1063 23.82 -23.94 -10.23
N SER A 1064 23.85 -24.30 -11.51
CA SER A 1064 22.82 -23.95 -12.49
C SER A 1064 21.79 -25.07 -12.64
N ILE A 1065 20.51 -24.72 -12.61
CA ILE A 1065 19.37 -25.61 -12.84
C ILE A 1065 18.64 -25.12 -14.09
N ALA A 1066 18.57 -25.99 -15.10
CA ALA A 1066 17.78 -25.75 -16.31
C ALA A 1066 16.32 -26.18 -16.06
N ILE A 1067 15.37 -25.31 -16.39
CA ILE A 1067 13.93 -25.53 -16.24
C ILE A 1067 13.29 -25.33 -17.61
N GLN A 1068 12.91 -26.42 -18.25
CA GLN A 1068 12.40 -26.41 -19.64
C GLN A 1068 11.79 -27.78 -20.00
N ALA A 1069 10.93 -27.81 -21.02
CA ALA A 1069 10.27 -29.04 -21.48
C ALA A 1069 11.24 -29.98 -22.23
N ASP A 1070 12.13 -29.44 -23.06
CA ASP A 1070 13.08 -30.23 -23.84
C ASP A 1070 14.32 -30.63 -23.02
N ASN A 1071 14.91 -31.78 -23.34
CA ASN A 1071 16.14 -32.24 -22.68
C ASN A 1071 17.33 -31.31 -23.01
N PRO A 1072 17.96 -30.64 -22.02
CA PRO A 1072 19.08 -29.72 -22.24
C PRO A 1072 20.41 -30.39 -22.65
N GLY A 1073 20.44 -31.72 -22.75
CA GLY A 1073 21.64 -32.49 -23.06
C GLY A 1073 22.37 -33.02 -21.82
N LEU A 1074 23.44 -33.78 -22.07
CA LEU A 1074 24.17 -34.51 -21.04
C LEU A 1074 24.84 -33.57 -20.02
N GLY A 1075 24.74 -33.91 -18.74
CA GLY A 1075 25.47 -33.24 -17.66
C GLY A 1075 24.85 -31.93 -17.14
N LYS A 1076 23.62 -31.60 -17.55
CA LYS A 1076 22.87 -30.44 -17.01
C LYS A 1076 21.97 -30.87 -15.85
N ASN A 1077 21.89 -30.06 -14.80
CA ASN A 1077 20.90 -30.27 -13.74
C ASN A 1077 19.55 -29.80 -14.29
N TRP A 1078 18.67 -30.75 -14.60
CA TRP A 1078 17.44 -30.46 -15.33
C TRP A 1078 16.20 -30.78 -14.49
N LEU A 1079 15.27 -29.81 -14.44
CA LEU A 1079 13.92 -29.95 -13.94
C LEU A 1079 12.94 -29.87 -15.13
N PRO A 1080 12.35 -31.01 -15.58
CA PRO A 1080 11.48 -31.02 -16.75
C PRO A 1080 10.17 -30.25 -16.50
N ALA A 1081 9.89 -29.26 -17.36
CA ALA A 1081 8.65 -28.48 -17.36
C ALA A 1081 7.59 -29.09 -18.31
N PRO A 1082 6.28 -28.85 -18.09
CA PRO A 1082 5.22 -29.37 -18.96
C PRO A 1082 5.19 -28.64 -20.30
N SER A 1083 5.21 -29.36 -21.42
CA SER A 1083 5.10 -28.73 -22.75
C SER A 1083 3.72 -28.09 -22.94
N GLY A 1084 3.68 -26.80 -23.30
CA GLY A 1084 2.43 -26.12 -23.66
C GLY A 1084 1.52 -25.69 -22.50
N GLU A 1085 1.96 -25.81 -21.25
CA GLU A 1085 1.18 -25.41 -20.07
C GLU A 1085 1.98 -24.50 -19.14
N ASN A 1086 1.25 -23.69 -18.35
CA ASN A 1086 1.83 -22.87 -17.29
C ASN A 1086 2.21 -23.74 -16.09
N PHE A 1087 3.31 -23.39 -15.43
CA PHE A 1087 3.79 -24.06 -14.24
C PHE A 1087 4.21 -23.05 -13.18
N TYR A 1088 4.46 -23.52 -11.96
CA TYR A 1088 5.09 -22.71 -10.92
C TYR A 1088 6.12 -23.52 -10.16
N LEU A 1089 7.03 -22.81 -9.51
CA LEU A 1089 8.11 -23.37 -8.71
C LEU A 1089 7.84 -23.14 -7.22
N THR A 1090 8.26 -24.08 -6.40
CA THR A 1090 8.29 -23.92 -4.94
C THR A 1090 9.67 -24.34 -4.43
N LEU A 1091 10.44 -23.36 -3.98
CA LEU A 1091 11.68 -23.51 -3.23
C LEU A 1091 11.35 -23.63 -1.73
N ARG A 1092 11.54 -24.83 -1.18
CA ARG A 1092 11.33 -25.19 0.21
C ARG A 1092 12.62 -25.08 0.99
N LEU A 1093 12.57 -24.37 2.10
CA LEU A 1093 13.68 -24.18 3.02
C LEU A 1093 13.30 -24.80 4.36
N TYR A 1094 13.91 -25.94 4.72
CA TYR A 1094 13.60 -26.61 5.99
C TYR A 1094 14.54 -26.12 7.08
N GLN A 1095 13.96 -25.62 8.17
CA GLN A 1095 14.68 -24.90 9.23
C GLN A 1095 15.50 -23.74 8.65
N PRO A 1096 14.83 -22.75 8.03
CA PRO A 1096 15.51 -21.62 7.39
C PRO A 1096 16.27 -20.81 8.43
N GLN A 1097 17.49 -20.38 8.07
CA GLN A 1097 18.27 -19.51 8.92
C GLN A 1097 17.75 -18.08 8.90
N ARG A 1098 18.24 -17.30 9.85
CA ARG A 1098 17.87 -15.90 10.10
C ARG A 1098 17.80 -15.01 8.84
N PRO A 1099 18.72 -15.06 7.86
CA PRO A 1099 18.62 -14.22 6.67
C PRO A 1099 17.33 -14.41 5.84
N HIS A 1100 16.79 -15.62 5.80
CA HIS A 1100 15.53 -15.89 5.12
C HIS A 1100 14.33 -15.38 5.92
N LEU A 1101 14.31 -15.64 7.24
CA LEU A 1101 13.24 -15.22 8.14
C LEU A 1101 13.15 -13.69 8.29
N GLU A 1102 14.26 -12.98 8.09
CA GLU A 1102 14.34 -11.51 8.13
C GLU A 1102 14.24 -10.87 6.73
N GLY A 1103 14.05 -11.66 5.66
CA GLY A 1103 13.93 -11.14 4.29
C GLY A 1103 15.19 -10.49 3.73
N THR A 1104 16.37 -10.77 4.30
CA THR A 1104 17.67 -10.22 3.86
C THR A 1104 18.40 -11.12 2.87
N PHE A 1105 17.96 -12.36 2.69
CA PHE A 1105 18.51 -13.28 1.70
C PHE A 1105 18.09 -12.89 0.29
N SER A 1106 19.06 -12.72 -0.62
CA SER A 1106 18.80 -12.42 -2.03
C SER A 1106 18.64 -13.71 -2.85
N TYR A 1107 17.44 -13.96 -3.36
CA TYR A 1107 17.17 -15.12 -4.19
C TYR A 1107 17.63 -14.88 -5.64
N PRO A 1108 18.34 -15.83 -6.27
CA PRO A 1108 18.77 -15.66 -7.66
C PRO A 1108 17.57 -15.67 -8.61
N ALA A 1109 17.62 -14.83 -9.64
CA ALA A 1109 16.53 -14.67 -10.59
C ALA A 1109 16.29 -15.95 -11.42
N ILE A 1110 15.03 -16.15 -11.81
CA ILE A 1110 14.63 -17.14 -12.82
C ILE A 1110 14.76 -16.48 -14.19
N GLU A 1111 15.93 -16.66 -14.79
CA GLU A 1111 16.30 -16.00 -16.05
C GLU A 1111 15.71 -16.77 -17.23
N ARG A 1112 14.99 -16.05 -18.11
CA ARG A 1112 14.55 -16.60 -19.41
C ARG A 1112 15.76 -16.70 -20.34
N VAL A 1113 15.89 -17.85 -21.00
CA VAL A 1113 16.88 -18.10 -22.03
C VAL A 1113 16.15 -18.18 -23.37
N ASP A 1114 16.40 -17.19 -24.23
CA ASP A 1114 15.80 -17.09 -25.57
C ASP A 1114 16.40 -18.11 -26.55
#